data_AF-A0A8J3FGG7-F1
#
_entry.id   AF-A0A8J3FGG7-F1
#
_cell.length_a   1.000
_cell.length_b   1.000
_cell.length_c   1.000
_cell.angle_alpha   90.00
_cell.angle_beta   90.00
_cell.angle_gamma   90.00
#
_symmetry.space_group_name_H-M   'P 1'
#
loop_
_entity.id
_entity.type
_entity.pdbx_description
1 polymer ?
#
loop_
_entity_poly.entity_id
_entity_poly.type
_entity_poly.pdbx_seq_one_letter_code
_entity_poly.pdbx_strand_id
1 'polypeptide(L)'
;MLAQEQKKIDIEYSGFLNFDEANYPGAKILTRDDSQQIHIIHESINVWCDKAYYYGNENFIEAYGHVKMIQGDTINMSSKYVEYSGKTQLAFASGDVVLTDPTSTIKTDTLYFDRVKQQAFYRDGGTVVKDTSGTITSKIGRYYMNEKKYQFVTDVVLVNPDATIKSNFFDFYSETGQAYLYGPSTITTDESTTYCEKGYYDTKAKIGYAMKHAKINYDNRIIEGDSLYFDNNKSFASATNHIKVTDTLNHSIVKGHYAEVYKAKDSVFITKRALAITVQENDSIYMHADTLMVTGKPENRITRAFRNVRLYKSDMSGKADSVHVDHAKGLTQLINISKLSSTDAFATKRRPILWNIGNQMTGDTIYLISNPETEKLDSLIVFKNAFLISKDTLGAGFNQISGQRLVGLFNEDNDLETVDIIKNAESIYYFRNDKNELVGIDKAKSGTIKIFLENKEIEEVRKINQIDGKIYPESDFPEKEKILKGFDWREEERLTSIEDLFKDDPPLVLPKIKGLDDYVPQEDFFDDAMMERIKEAGKNDTINRAARNIPKKEPKLTNLLKSNTDFLSSDWFKKDVIVSSNSSISFDKTKTANELSGVASKNGYLLQKVAKTQGNFKFSIWLKGKGLIRIALQEASNDYTNYAIKDIKLTKEWTRYEINCIKENDGNNLRAVLSDIHSSDFVKAWGPELIEL
;
A
#
# COMPACT_ATOMS: atom_id res chain seq x y z
N MET A 1 37.09 8.55 38.50
CA MET A 1 37.44 7.43 37.60
C MET A 1 38.84 7.76 37.08
N LEU A 2 39.86 7.00 37.47
CA LEU A 2 41.23 7.22 36.99
C LEU A 2 41.21 7.10 35.46
N ALA A 3 41.66 8.13 34.74
CA ALA A 3 41.79 8.08 33.29
C ALA A 3 42.76 6.95 32.95
N GLN A 4 42.24 5.90 32.29
CA GLN A 4 43.05 4.79 31.82
C GLN A 4 44.04 5.35 30.80
N GLU A 5 45.34 5.18 31.06
CA GLU A 5 46.39 5.69 30.19
C GLU A 5 46.24 5.07 28.80
N GLN A 6 46.14 5.91 27.77
CA GLN A 6 45.86 5.46 26.42
C GLN A 6 47.03 4.62 25.89
N LYS A 7 46.76 3.37 25.51
CA LYS A 7 47.79 2.48 24.99
C LYS A 7 48.37 3.03 23.69
N LYS A 8 49.67 2.83 23.50
CA LYS A 8 50.38 3.17 22.26
C LYS A 8 50.35 1.99 21.31
N ILE A 9 50.34 2.28 20.02
CA ILE A 9 50.59 1.31 18.95
C ILE A 9 52.01 0.78 19.15
N ASP A 10 52.12 -0.54 19.15
CA ASP A 10 53.36 -1.30 19.29
C ASP A 10 53.73 -1.94 17.95
N ILE A 11 55.04 -2.01 17.65
CA ILE A 11 55.57 -2.65 16.45
C ILE A 11 56.20 -3.95 16.89
N GLU A 12 55.47 -5.06 16.74
CA GLU A 12 55.98 -6.38 17.09
C GLU A 12 57.06 -6.84 16.12
N TYR A 13 56.90 -6.52 14.83
CA TYR A 13 57.89 -6.87 13.81
C TYR A 13 57.98 -5.84 12.67
N SER A 14 59.22 -5.58 12.23
CA SER A 14 59.54 -4.95 10.96
C SER A 14 60.87 -5.51 10.44
N GLY A 15 60.96 -5.82 9.15
CA GLY A 15 62.21 -6.32 8.55
C GLY A 15 63.26 -5.20 8.45
N PHE A 16 62.84 -4.04 7.92
CA PHE A 16 63.70 -2.86 7.78
C PHE A 16 63.06 -1.64 8.43
N LEU A 17 63.89 -0.74 8.95
CA LEU A 17 63.50 0.54 9.53
C LEU A 17 64.31 1.66 8.88
N ASN A 18 63.64 2.70 8.38
CA ASN A 18 64.24 3.88 7.79
C ASN A 18 63.56 5.17 8.30
N PHE A 19 64.22 6.31 8.10
CA PHE A 19 63.75 7.64 8.47
C PHE A 19 63.93 8.60 7.29
N ASP A 20 62.88 9.35 6.95
CA ASP A 20 62.90 10.38 5.91
C ASP A 20 62.21 11.63 6.45
N GLU A 21 62.94 12.43 7.21
CA GLU A 21 62.41 13.65 7.84
C GLU A 21 62.01 14.73 6.82
N ALA A 22 62.50 14.65 5.57
CA ALA A 22 62.17 15.62 4.54
C ALA A 22 60.76 15.40 3.98
N ASN A 23 60.39 14.13 3.71
CA ASN A 23 59.09 13.78 3.13
C ASN A 23 58.06 13.33 4.17
N TYR A 24 58.52 12.72 5.27
CA TYR A 24 57.69 12.11 6.32
C TYR A 24 58.19 12.49 7.72
N PRO A 25 58.08 13.78 8.12
CA PRO A 25 58.63 14.26 9.39
C PRO A 25 58.05 13.50 10.58
N GLY A 26 58.93 13.00 11.44
CA GLY A 26 58.58 12.22 12.65
C GLY A 26 58.08 10.79 12.39
N ALA A 27 58.15 10.29 11.15
CA ALA A 27 57.73 8.93 10.79
C ALA A 27 58.86 7.91 10.90
N LYS A 28 58.57 6.74 11.47
CA LYS A 28 59.33 5.51 11.26
C LYS A 28 58.81 4.82 10.01
N ILE A 29 59.65 4.67 8.99
CA ILE A 29 59.32 3.95 7.76
C ILE A 29 59.67 2.48 7.95
N LEU A 30 58.65 1.63 7.95
CA LEU A 30 58.75 0.19 8.15
C LEU A 30 58.56 -0.50 6.81
N THR A 31 59.40 -1.49 6.51
CA THR A 31 59.25 -2.34 5.31
C THR A 31 59.41 -3.79 5.71
N ARG A 32 58.58 -4.68 5.17
CA ARG A 32 58.73 -6.13 5.32
C ARG A 32 60.06 -6.64 4.76
N ASP A 33 60.43 -7.84 5.16
CA ASP A 33 61.47 -8.63 4.51
C ASP A 33 60.85 -9.91 3.89
N ASP A 34 61.72 -10.83 3.47
CA ASP A 34 61.30 -12.12 2.91
C ASP A 34 60.76 -13.07 3.97
N SER A 35 61.05 -12.81 5.26
CA SER A 35 60.64 -13.67 6.37
C SER A 35 59.16 -13.53 6.70
N GLN A 36 58.68 -12.29 6.95
CA GLN A 36 57.27 -12.03 7.25
C GLN A 36 56.86 -10.57 6.99
N GLN A 37 55.55 -10.32 6.97
CA GLN A 37 54.98 -8.97 6.89
C GLN A 37 55.28 -8.17 8.18
N ILE A 38 55.27 -6.85 8.07
CA ILE A 38 55.29 -5.96 9.24
C ILE A 38 54.11 -6.34 10.13
N HIS A 39 54.30 -6.43 11.44
CA HIS A 39 53.25 -6.78 12.40
C HIS A 39 53.16 -5.70 13.48
N ILE A 40 51.98 -5.10 13.58
CA ILE A 40 51.67 -3.98 14.44
C ILE A 40 50.54 -4.38 15.38
N ILE A 41 50.68 -4.06 16.66
CA ILE A 41 49.69 -4.34 17.69
C ILE A 41 49.16 -3.05 18.28
N HIS A 42 47.84 -2.97 18.46
CA HIS A 42 47.23 -1.96 19.32
C HIS A 42 46.06 -2.57 20.07
N GLU A 43 46.23 -2.76 21.38
CA GLU A 43 45.27 -3.47 22.24
C GLU A 43 44.97 -4.88 21.73
N SER A 44 43.75 -5.14 21.25
CA SER A 44 43.30 -6.43 20.70
C SER A 44 43.36 -6.48 19.18
N ILE A 45 43.91 -5.46 18.52
CA ILE A 45 44.09 -5.43 17.07
C ILE A 45 45.50 -5.82 16.71
N ASN A 46 45.58 -6.66 15.68
CA ASN A 46 46.81 -6.96 14.96
C ASN A 46 46.65 -6.46 13.52
N VAL A 47 47.65 -5.73 13.02
CA VAL A 47 47.71 -5.26 11.64
C VAL A 47 48.99 -5.80 10.99
N TRP A 48 48.84 -6.49 9.86
CA TRP A 48 49.93 -6.90 8.99
C TRP A 48 49.93 -6.11 7.69
N CYS A 49 51.10 -5.75 7.18
CA CYS A 49 51.25 -5.03 5.91
C CYS A 49 52.66 -5.18 5.32
N ASP A 50 52.83 -4.75 4.06
CA ASP A 50 54.13 -4.79 3.39
C ASP A 50 54.99 -3.56 3.68
N LYS A 51 54.38 -2.39 3.84
CA LYS A 51 55.05 -1.13 4.17
C LYS A 51 54.19 -0.30 5.13
N ALA A 52 54.80 0.40 6.08
CA ALA A 52 54.07 1.29 6.97
C ALA A 52 54.83 2.58 7.33
N TYR A 53 54.09 3.65 7.61
CA TYR A 53 54.59 4.89 8.18
C TYR A 53 54.01 5.09 9.57
N TYR A 54 54.85 4.94 10.60
CA TYR A 54 54.43 5.05 11.99
C TYR A 54 54.86 6.39 12.61
N TYR A 55 53.88 7.17 13.03
CA TYR A 55 54.06 8.46 13.69
C TYR A 55 53.86 8.29 15.21
N GLY A 56 54.95 7.97 15.92
CA GLY A 56 54.88 7.59 17.34
C GLY A 56 54.35 8.68 18.28
N ASN A 57 54.64 9.95 18.01
CA ASN A 57 54.12 11.08 18.79
C ASN A 57 52.61 11.28 18.59
N GLU A 58 52.12 10.95 17.40
CA GLU A 58 50.72 11.09 17.00
C GLU A 58 49.92 9.81 17.33
N ASN A 59 50.61 8.73 17.69
CA ASN A 59 50.07 7.39 17.85
C ASN A 59 49.21 6.99 16.64
N PHE A 60 49.78 7.17 15.44
CA PHE A 60 49.11 7.01 14.15
C PHE A 60 49.94 6.16 13.19
N ILE A 61 49.28 5.33 12.39
CA ILE A 61 49.92 4.44 11.43
C ILE A 61 49.23 4.52 10.06
N GLU A 62 50.04 4.56 9.01
CA GLU A 62 49.63 4.34 7.62
C GLU A 62 50.21 3.00 7.16
N ALA A 63 49.38 2.06 6.75
CA ALA A 63 49.78 0.70 6.35
C ALA A 63 49.42 0.46 4.88
N TYR A 64 50.37 -0.08 4.11
CA TYR A 64 50.29 -0.27 2.66
C TYR A 64 50.63 -1.70 2.26
N GLY A 65 49.93 -2.20 1.24
CA GLY A 65 50.21 -3.47 0.59
C GLY A 65 49.73 -4.66 1.43
N HIS A 66 48.85 -5.46 0.83
CA HIS A 66 48.27 -6.67 1.43
C HIS A 66 47.94 -6.50 2.92
N VAL A 67 47.23 -5.41 3.25
CA VAL A 67 46.96 -5.06 4.64
C VAL A 67 45.94 -6.03 5.19
N LYS A 68 46.23 -6.63 6.34
CA LYS A 68 45.35 -7.51 7.08
C LYS A 68 45.19 -6.98 8.49
N MET A 69 43.98 -6.63 8.88
CA MET A 69 43.64 -6.13 10.21
C MET A 69 42.69 -7.13 10.89
N ILE A 70 43.09 -7.66 12.05
CA ILE A 70 42.33 -8.66 12.81
C ILE A 70 42.04 -8.10 14.19
N GLN A 71 40.77 -8.15 14.62
CA GLN A 71 40.35 -7.81 15.97
C GLN A 71 39.78 -9.05 16.68
N GLY A 72 40.53 -9.58 17.66
CA GLY A 72 40.20 -10.85 18.32
C GLY A 72 40.08 -12.00 17.31
N ASP A 73 39.12 -12.90 17.52
CA ASP A 73 38.91 -14.06 16.63
C ASP A 73 37.82 -13.82 15.56
N THR A 74 37.05 -12.73 15.67
CA THR A 74 35.77 -12.61 14.97
C THR A 74 35.75 -11.62 13.82
N ILE A 75 36.58 -10.57 13.83
CA ILE A 75 36.56 -9.54 12.79
C ILE A 75 37.88 -9.53 12.04
N ASN A 76 37.81 -9.79 10.73
CA ASN A 76 38.94 -9.79 9.83
C ASN A 76 38.69 -8.79 8.70
N MET A 77 39.62 -7.87 8.47
CA MET A 77 39.56 -6.91 7.39
C MET A 77 40.82 -6.99 6.54
N SER A 78 40.67 -7.05 5.21
CA SER A 78 41.78 -6.95 4.27
C SER A 78 41.57 -5.79 3.31
N SER A 79 42.65 -5.09 2.93
CA SER A 79 42.62 -4.00 1.95
C SER A 79 44.02 -3.73 1.37
N LYS A 80 44.12 -2.80 0.41
CA LYS A 80 45.40 -2.29 -0.10
C LYS A 80 46.03 -1.25 0.83
N TYR A 81 45.22 -0.51 1.57
CA TYR A 81 45.64 0.59 2.42
C TYR A 81 44.78 0.70 3.69
N VAL A 82 45.41 1.06 4.81
CA VAL A 82 44.74 1.41 6.08
C VAL A 82 45.44 2.59 6.75
N GLU A 83 44.66 3.56 7.20
CA GLU A 83 45.05 4.53 8.23
C GLU A 83 44.41 4.15 9.56
N TYR A 84 45.19 4.18 10.64
CA TYR A 84 44.66 3.89 11.97
C TYR A 84 45.25 4.84 13.02
N SER A 85 44.37 5.44 13.81
CA SER A 85 44.75 6.26 14.96
C SER A 85 44.54 5.48 16.25
N GLY A 86 45.60 5.25 17.01
CA GLY A 86 45.50 4.71 18.37
C GLY A 86 44.84 5.69 19.35
N LYS A 87 44.88 7.01 19.06
CA LYS A 87 44.21 8.05 19.87
C LYS A 87 42.69 8.04 19.69
N THR A 88 42.19 8.02 18.46
CA THR A 88 40.73 8.07 18.20
C THR A 88 40.10 6.69 18.13
N GLN A 89 40.92 5.66 17.89
CA GLN A 89 40.53 4.30 17.55
C GLN A 89 39.67 4.18 16.28
N LEU A 90 39.80 5.16 15.38
CA LEU A 90 39.21 5.15 14.05
C LEU A 90 40.20 4.54 13.04
N ALA A 91 39.70 3.61 12.23
CA ALA A 91 40.40 3.11 11.05
C ALA A 91 39.70 3.61 9.77
N PHE A 92 40.48 3.96 8.76
CA PHE A 92 40.05 4.18 7.39
C PHE A 92 40.77 3.17 6.50
N ALA A 93 40.04 2.31 5.81
CA ALA A 93 40.58 1.36 4.86
C ALA A 93 40.16 1.73 3.44
N SER A 94 41.06 1.56 2.47
CA SER A 94 40.75 1.79 1.05
C SER A 94 41.42 0.79 0.11
N GLY A 95 40.80 0.60 -1.05
CA GLY A 95 41.25 -0.28 -2.12
C GLY A 95 40.92 -1.74 -1.83
N ASP A 96 39.89 -2.25 -2.52
CA ASP A 96 39.40 -3.64 -2.44
C ASP A 96 39.18 -4.11 -0.99
N VAL A 97 38.49 -3.29 -0.18
CA VAL A 97 38.26 -3.59 1.23
C VAL A 97 37.28 -4.76 1.35
N VAL A 98 37.69 -5.77 2.11
CA VAL A 98 36.87 -6.92 2.49
C VAL A 98 36.87 -7.04 4.00
N LEU A 99 35.72 -6.83 4.64
CA LEU A 99 35.51 -7.07 6.06
C LEU A 99 34.65 -8.31 6.23
N THR A 100 35.18 -9.31 6.92
CA THR A 100 34.51 -10.58 7.21
C THR A 100 34.27 -10.69 8.71
N ASP A 101 33.01 -10.99 9.05
CA ASP A 101 32.60 -11.46 10.37
C ASP A 101 32.16 -12.95 10.26
N PRO A 102 31.80 -13.63 11.37
CA PRO A 102 31.47 -15.06 11.32
C PRO A 102 30.25 -15.42 10.47
N THR A 103 29.42 -14.43 10.08
CA THR A 103 28.12 -14.67 9.42
C THR A 103 27.96 -13.94 8.10
N SER A 104 28.93 -13.11 7.69
CA SER A 104 28.79 -12.19 6.57
C SER A 104 30.11 -11.57 6.13
N THR A 105 30.13 -11.09 4.90
CA THR A 105 31.27 -10.40 4.29
C THR A 105 30.81 -9.11 3.63
N ILE A 106 31.43 -7.99 4.00
CA ILE A 106 31.26 -6.67 3.41
C ILE A 106 32.40 -6.43 2.42
N LYS A 107 32.08 -6.04 1.19
CA LYS A 107 33.04 -5.64 0.15
C LYS A 107 32.76 -4.22 -0.30
N THR A 108 33.78 -3.35 -0.31
CA THR A 108 33.67 -1.95 -0.72
C THR A 108 35.03 -1.39 -1.14
N ASP A 109 35.06 -0.24 -1.81
CA ASP A 109 36.32 0.46 -2.09
C ASP A 109 36.84 1.20 -0.86
N THR A 110 35.96 1.80 -0.04
CA THR A 110 36.34 2.53 1.17
C THR A 110 35.49 2.15 2.36
N LEU A 111 36.13 1.99 3.52
CA LEU A 111 35.46 1.60 4.77
C LEU A 111 36.02 2.40 5.95
N TYR A 112 35.12 2.93 6.76
CA TYR A 112 35.44 3.49 8.06
C TYR A 112 35.08 2.48 9.14
N PHE A 113 35.95 2.32 10.13
CA PHE A 113 35.70 1.42 11.25
C PHE A 113 35.99 2.14 12.58
N ASP A 114 34.94 2.42 13.34
CA ASP A 114 35.04 3.00 14.70
C ASP A 114 35.00 1.88 15.73
N ARG A 115 36.13 1.67 16.40
CA ARG A 115 36.24 0.63 17.42
C ARG A 115 35.55 0.98 18.73
N VAL A 116 35.40 2.26 19.07
CA VAL A 116 34.74 2.64 20.33
C VAL A 116 33.27 2.25 20.25
N LYS A 117 32.64 2.49 19.10
CA LYS A 117 31.24 2.12 18.84
C LYS A 117 31.05 0.72 18.29
N GLN A 118 32.13 0.06 17.83
CA GLN A 118 32.09 -1.21 17.09
C GLN A 118 31.16 -1.12 15.88
N GLN A 119 31.47 -0.16 14.98
CA GLN A 119 30.67 0.12 13.80
C GLN A 119 31.54 0.25 12.56
N ALA A 120 31.14 -0.44 11.49
CA ALA A 120 31.74 -0.28 10.16
C ALA A 120 30.79 0.48 9.23
N PHE A 121 31.31 1.35 8.37
CA PHE A 121 30.53 2.25 7.54
C PHE A 121 31.17 2.46 6.16
N TYR A 122 30.36 2.38 5.11
CA TYR A 122 30.73 2.77 3.75
C TYR A 122 29.65 3.70 3.17
N ARG A 123 30.06 4.59 2.26
CA ARG A 123 29.18 5.62 1.68
C ARG A 123 29.20 5.75 0.15
N ASP A 124 30.11 5.03 -0.51
CA ASP A 124 30.36 5.13 -1.94
C ASP A 124 30.07 3.80 -2.68
N GLY A 125 29.19 2.98 -2.11
CA GLY A 125 28.85 1.67 -2.64
C GLY A 125 29.47 0.53 -1.84
N GLY A 126 28.70 -0.54 -1.64
CA GLY A 126 29.17 -1.75 -0.99
C GLY A 126 28.28 -2.94 -1.27
N THR A 127 28.87 -4.13 -1.16
CA THR A 127 28.22 -5.43 -1.33
C THR A 127 28.38 -6.23 -0.05
N VAL A 128 27.26 -6.64 0.55
CA VAL A 128 27.23 -7.50 1.72
C VAL A 128 26.70 -8.86 1.32
N VAL A 129 27.53 -9.89 1.46
CA VAL A 129 27.18 -11.28 1.20
C VAL A 129 26.95 -11.99 2.53
N LYS A 130 25.83 -12.72 2.63
CA LYS A 130 25.53 -13.60 3.75
C LYS A 130 25.01 -14.93 3.24
N ASP A 131 25.62 -16.02 3.72
CA ASP A 131 25.46 -17.38 3.19
C ASP A 131 24.00 -17.81 3.04
N THR A 132 23.10 -17.41 3.94
CA THR A 132 21.70 -17.85 3.94
C THR A 132 20.68 -16.83 3.46
N SER A 133 21.04 -15.54 3.33
CA SER A 133 20.07 -14.49 2.95
C SER A 133 20.31 -13.87 1.58
N GLY A 134 21.42 -14.23 0.92
CA GLY A 134 21.78 -13.74 -0.41
C GLY A 134 22.79 -12.59 -0.40
N THR A 135 22.82 -11.84 -1.49
CA THR A 135 23.72 -10.70 -1.71
C THR A 135 22.94 -9.40 -1.66
N ILE A 136 23.44 -8.43 -0.90
CA ILE A 136 22.85 -7.10 -0.76
C ILE A 136 23.84 -6.08 -1.31
N THR A 137 23.40 -5.19 -2.21
CA THR A 137 24.18 -4.03 -2.65
C THR A 137 23.47 -2.75 -2.22
N SER A 138 24.22 -1.73 -1.81
CA SER A 138 23.68 -0.40 -1.52
C SER A 138 24.73 0.68 -1.72
N LYS A 139 24.29 1.95 -1.80
CA LYS A 139 25.20 3.10 -1.82
C LYS A 139 25.82 3.36 -0.44
N ILE A 140 24.99 3.36 0.59
CA ILE A 140 25.40 3.57 1.98
C ILE A 140 25.05 2.32 2.79
N GLY A 141 25.97 1.91 3.65
CA GLY A 141 25.73 0.80 4.56
C GLY A 141 26.50 0.97 5.86
N ARG A 142 25.84 0.60 6.96
CA ARG A 142 26.42 0.59 8.29
C ARG A 142 26.17 -0.76 8.94
N TYR A 143 27.22 -1.30 9.53
CA TYR A 143 27.16 -2.50 10.34
C TYR A 143 27.38 -2.14 11.81
N TYR A 144 26.37 -2.42 12.63
CA TYR A 144 26.39 -2.26 14.08
C TYR A 144 26.74 -3.63 14.69
N MET A 145 28.02 -3.83 15.02
CA MET A 145 28.53 -5.17 15.38
C MET A 145 27.99 -5.68 16.72
N ASN A 146 27.69 -4.78 17.66
CA ASN A 146 27.11 -5.11 18.97
C ASN A 146 25.66 -5.60 18.85
N GLU A 147 24.90 -5.01 17.92
CA GLU A 147 23.48 -5.32 17.69
C GLU A 147 23.27 -6.41 16.63
N LYS A 148 24.35 -6.84 15.95
CA LYS A 148 24.28 -7.73 14.78
C LYS A 148 23.32 -7.19 13.72
N LYS A 149 23.31 -5.87 13.55
CA LYS A 149 22.37 -5.13 12.71
C LYS A 149 23.08 -4.49 11.53
N TYR A 150 22.54 -4.71 10.35
CA TYR A 150 22.88 -3.99 9.14
C TYR A 150 21.82 -2.96 8.82
N GLN A 151 22.25 -1.78 8.41
CA GLN A 151 21.37 -0.70 7.96
C GLN A 151 21.87 -0.19 6.62
N PHE A 152 21.05 -0.37 5.59
CA PHE A 152 21.36 0.00 4.22
C PHE A 152 20.47 1.15 3.76
N VAL A 153 21.07 2.12 3.08
CA VAL A 153 20.41 3.34 2.64
C VAL A 153 20.79 3.64 1.20
N THR A 154 19.77 4.01 0.41
CA THR A 154 19.86 4.39 -1.00
C THR A 154 20.26 3.24 -1.93
N ASP A 155 19.45 3.03 -2.97
CA ASP A 155 19.68 2.05 -4.03
C ASP A 155 19.97 0.63 -3.48
N VAL A 156 19.17 0.20 -2.50
CA VAL A 156 19.33 -1.12 -1.88
C VAL A 156 18.73 -2.19 -2.77
N VAL A 157 19.53 -3.18 -3.15
CA VAL A 157 19.10 -4.35 -3.90
C VAL A 157 19.56 -5.61 -3.16
N LEU A 158 18.61 -6.44 -2.74
CA LEU A 158 18.87 -7.79 -2.23
C LEU A 158 18.53 -8.80 -3.33
N VAL A 159 19.44 -9.73 -3.58
CA VAL A 159 19.26 -10.84 -4.51
C VAL A 159 19.52 -12.15 -3.78
N ASN A 160 18.55 -13.04 -3.76
CA ASN A 160 18.69 -14.43 -3.34
C ASN A 160 18.05 -15.35 -4.40
N PRO A 161 18.19 -16.69 -4.30
CA PRO A 161 17.64 -17.61 -5.31
C PRO A 161 16.12 -17.52 -5.49
N ASP A 162 15.39 -17.06 -4.46
CA ASP A 162 13.92 -17.07 -4.45
C ASP A 162 13.32 -15.70 -4.87
N ALA A 163 14.08 -14.62 -4.72
CA ALA A 163 13.58 -13.25 -4.86
C ALA A 163 14.67 -12.19 -5.08
N THR A 164 14.28 -11.13 -5.78
CA THR A 164 14.98 -9.85 -5.84
C THR A 164 14.17 -8.76 -5.14
N ILE A 165 14.76 -8.06 -4.17
CA ILE A 165 14.11 -6.99 -3.42
C ILE A 165 14.82 -5.68 -3.72
N LYS A 166 14.06 -4.63 -4.05
CA LYS A 166 14.54 -3.27 -4.25
C LYS A 166 13.89 -2.33 -3.25
N SER A 167 14.69 -1.51 -2.57
CA SER A 167 14.22 -0.55 -1.57
C SER A 167 15.21 0.61 -1.39
N ASN A 168 14.78 1.67 -0.71
CA ASN A 168 15.66 2.76 -0.29
C ASN A 168 16.21 2.56 1.12
N PHE A 169 15.49 1.84 1.98
CA PHE A 169 15.86 1.65 3.38
C PHE A 169 15.62 0.20 3.76
N PHE A 170 16.68 -0.47 4.18
CA PHE A 170 16.64 -1.88 4.55
C PHE A 170 17.43 -2.12 5.83
N ASP A 171 16.74 -2.62 6.85
CA ASP A 171 17.35 -3.04 8.11
C ASP A 171 17.33 -4.56 8.17
N PHE A 172 18.47 -5.14 8.55
CA PHE A 172 18.61 -6.59 8.65
C PHE A 172 19.37 -7.01 9.91
N TYR A 173 18.74 -7.85 10.71
CA TYR A 173 19.33 -8.39 11.94
C TYR A 173 19.86 -9.78 11.67
N SER A 174 21.18 -9.93 11.67
CA SER A 174 21.82 -11.15 11.20
C SER A 174 21.61 -12.35 12.13
N GLU A 175 21.50 -12.10 13.44
CA GLU A 175 21.28 -13.15 14.45
C GLU A 175 19.84 -13.67 14.43
N THR A 176 18.85 -12.77 14.43
CA THR A 176 17.42 -13.14 14.47
C THR A 176 16.89 -13.55 13.11
N GLY A 177 17.46 -13.04 12.01
CA GLY A 177 16.99 -13.27 10.65
C GLY A 177 15.84 -12.35 10.22
N GLN A 178 15.60 -11.27 10.98
CA GLN A 178 14.54 -10.30 10.72
C GLN A 178 14.99 -9.24 9.71
N ALA A 179 14.15 -9.01 8.71
CA ALA A 179 14.36 -8.07 7.63
C ALA A 179 13.22 -7.05 7.60
N TYR A 180 13.55 -5.77 7.50
CA TYR A 180 12.59 -4.67 7.48
C TYR A 180 12.84 -3.78 6.26
N LEU A 181 11.79 -3.50 5.51
CA LEU A 181 11.78 -2.63 4.34
C LEU A 181 11.00 -1.37 4.68
N TYR A 182 11.56 -0.21 4.34
CA TYR A 182 10.88 1.07 4.54
C TYR A 182 10.93 1.93 3.29
N GLY A 183 9.83 2.65 3.07
CA GLY A 183 9.63 3.41 1.84
C GLY A 183 9.24 2.52 0.66
N PRO A 184 8.99 3.12 -0.52
CA PRO A 184 8.59 2.38 -1.73
C PRO A 184 9.56 1.24 -2.01
N SER A 185 9.04 0.02 -1.97
CA SER A 185 9.82 -1.21 -2.08
C SER A 185 9.12 -2.19 -3.02
N THR A 186 9.92 -2.88 -3.82
CA THR A 186 9.43 -3.89 -4.77
C THR A 186 10.13 -5.22 -4.50
N ILE A 187 9.35 -6.28 -4.35
CA ILE A 187 9.80 -7.66 -4.18
C ILE A 187 9.38 -8.43 -5.42
N THR A 188 10.34 -8.96 -6.16
CA THR A 188 10.11 -9.74 -7.38
C THR A 188 10.52 -11.18 -7.14
N THR A 189 9.63 -12.11 -7.47
CA THR A 189 9.81 -13.57 -7.43
C THR A 189 9.53 -14.12 -8.83
N ASP A 190 9.77 -15.41 -9.06
CA ASP A 190 9.43 -16.06 -10.34
C ASP A 190 7.92 -16.02 -10.64
N GLU A 191 7.07 -16.00 -9.61
CA GLU A 191 5.62 -16.06 -9.77
C GLU A 191 4.93 -14.68 -9.76
N SER A 192 5.57 -13.65 -9.17
CA SER A 192 4.89 -12.39 -8.89
C SER A 192 5.82 -11.21 -8.58
N THR A 193 5.26 -10.00 -8.71
CA THR A 193 5.86 -8.75 -8.23
C THR A 193 4.98 -8.08 -7.18
N THR A 194 5.53 -7.84 -6.00
CA THR A 194 4.87 -7.20 -4.87
C THR A 194 5.43 -5.80 -4.63
N TYR A 195 4.55 -4.82 -4.45
CA TYR A 195 4.86 -3.45 -4.02
C TYR A 195 4.35 -3.22 -2.60
N CYS A 196 5.13 -2.51 -1.79
CA CYS A 196 4.71 -2.01 -0.47
C CYS A 196 5.56 -0.79 -0.05
N GLU A 197 5.10 -0.02 0.94
CA GLU A 197 5.91 1.06 1.55
C GLU A 197 6.47 0.70 2.93
N LYS A 198 6.01 -0.42 3.49
CA LYS A 198 6.51 -1.02 4.73
C LYS A 198 6.44 -2.53 4.60
N GLY A 199 7.58 -3.19 4.78
CA GLY A 199 7.69 -4.65 4.68
C GLY A 199 8.42 -5.24 5.88
N TYR A 200 8.02 -6.44 6.28
CA TYR A 200 8.74 -7.25 7.26
C TYR A 200 8.78 -8.69 6.81
N TYR A 201 9.91 -9.33 7.07
CA TYR A 201 10.05 -10.76 6.88
C TYR A 201 10.95 -11.38 7.95
N ASP A 202 10.49 -12.49 8.51
CA ASP A 202 11.29 -13.34 9.38
C ASP A 202 11.77 -14.55 8.58
N THR A 203 13.08 -14.64 8.32
CA THR A 203 13.65 -15.72 7.50
C THR A 203 13.61 -17.09 8.19
N LYS A 204 13.52 -17.13 9.53
CA LYS A 204 13.44 -18.39 10.30
C LYS A 204 12.00 -18.87 10.43
N ALA A 205 11.09 -17.98 10.82
CA ALA A 205 9.68 -18.29 10.96
C ALA A 205 8.95 -18.36 9.60
N LYS A 206 9.53 -17.81 8.53
CA LYS A 206 8.96 -17.73 7.17
C LYS A 206 7.59 -17.05 7.14
N ILE A 207 7.47 -15.98 7.93
CA ILE A 207 6.28 -15.12 8.01
C ILE A 207 6.64 -13.72 7.56
N GLY A 208 5.69 -13.00 6.97
CA GLY A 208 5.92 -11.62 6.60
C GLY A 208 4.67 -10.79 6.41
N TYR A 209 4.89 -9.48 6.33
CA TYR A 209 3.87 -8.46 6.13
C TYR A 209 4.29 -7.51 5.02
N ALA A 210 3.35 -7.16 4.15
CA ALA A 210 3.45 -6.05 3.21
C ALA A 210 2.35 -5.05 3.53
N MET A 211 2.70 -3.80 3.80
CA MET A 211 1.78 -2.79 4.32
C MET A 211 1.90 -1.47 3.56
N LYS A 212 0.84 -0.66 3.66
CA LYS A 212 0.66 0.63 2.97
C LYS A 212 0.66 0.46 1.45
N HIS A 213 -0.54 0.55 0.86
CA HIS A 213 -0.75 0.37 -0.58
C HIS A 213 -0.15 -0.93 -1.11
N ALA A 214 -0.29 -2.01 -0.34
CA ALA A 214 0.30 -3.29 -0.69
C ALA A 214 -0.40 -3.83 -1.95
N LYS A 215 0.41 -4.21 -2.94
CA LYS A 215 -0.07 -4.66 -4.24
C LYS A 215 0.75 -5.83 -4.74
N ILE A 216 0.11 -6.92 -5.12
CA ILE A 216 0.75 -8.08 -5.73
C ILE A 216 0.24 -8.21 -7.16
N ASN A 217 1.16 -8.28 -8.12
CA ASN A 217 0.87 -8.55 -9.51
C ASN A 217 1.38 -9.96 -9.86
N TYR A 218 0.45 -10.84 -10.20
CA TYR A 218 0.67 -12.11 -10.89
C TYR A 218 0.37 -11.93 -12.37
N ASP A 219 0.70 -12.92 -13.21
CA ASP A 219 0.48 -12.87 -14.66
C ASP A 219 -0.97 -12.55 -15.06
N ASN A 220 -1.95 -13.11 -14.36
CA ASN A 220 -3.38 -12.96 -14.67
C ASN A 220 -4.19 -12.32 -13.54
N ARG A 221 -3.54 -11.85 -12.46
CA ARG A 221 -4.24 -11.34 -11.27
C ARG A 221 -3.49 -10.20 -10.60
N ILE A 222 -4.26 -9.21 -10.14
CA ILE A 222 -3.78 -8.10 -9.32
C ILE A 222 -4.51 -8.14 -7.98
N ILE A 223 -3.77 -8.16 -6.88
CA ILE A 223 -4.29 -8.15 -5.51
C ILE A 223 -3.84 -6.87 -4.83
N GLU A 224 -4.79 -6.10 -4.32
CA GLU A 224 -4.55 -4.84 -3.61
C GLU A 224 -5.13 -4.92 -2.20
N GLY A 225 -4.49 -4.28 -1.23
CA GLY A 225 -4.98 -4.14 0.14
C GLY A 225 -4.10 -3.24 1.01
N ASP A 226 -4.61 -2.79 2.15
CA ASP A 226 -3.81 -1.92 3.04
C ASP A 226 -2.72 -2.72 3.78
N SER A 227 -2.98 -4.01 4.04
CA SER A 227 -2.03 -4.96 4.63
C SER A 227 -2.25 -6.35 4.07
N LEU A 228 -1.15 -7.01 3.71
CA LEU A 228 -1.07 -8.39 3.28
C LEU A 228 -0.15 -9.14 4.26
N TYR A 229 -0.61 -10.30 4.73
CA TYR A 229 0.13 -11.19 5.61
C TYR A 229 0.28 -12.54 4.95
N PHE A 230 1.43 -13.19 5.16
CA PHE A 230 1.70 -14.54 4.67
C PHE A 230 2.45 -15.37 5.70
N ASP A 231 2.12 -16.66 5.72
CA ASP A 231 2.78 -17.71 6.52
C ASP A 231 3.04 -18.90 5.59
N ASN A 232 4.31 -19.04 5.18
CA ASN A 232 4.71 -20.06 4.22
C ASN A 232 4.59 -21.47 4.79
N ASN A 233 4.79 -21.65 6.10
CA ASN A 233 4.69 -22.96 6.75
C ASN A 233 3.24 -23.47 6.75
N LYS A 234 2.27 -22.56 6.81
CA LYS A 234 0.83 -22.91 6.77
C LYS A 234 0.22 -22.82 5.38
N SER A 235 0.97 -22.37 4.37
CA SER A 235 0.43 -22.06 3.04
C SER A 235 -0.80 -21.14 3.13
N PHE A 236 -0.69 -20.14 4.01
CA PHE A 236 -1.75 -19.24 4.41
C PHE A 236 -1.40 -17.80 4.06
N ALA A 237 -2.38 -17.05 3.58
CA ALA A 237 -2.28 -15.61 3.40
C ALA A 237 -3.58 -14.93 3.81
N SER A 238 -3.48 -13.66 4.20
CA SER A 238 -4.65 -12.82 4.47
C SER A 238 -4.43 -11.39 4.01
N ALA A 239 -5.53 -10.73 3.65
CA ALA A 239 -5.56 -9.33 3.27
C ALA A 239 -6.56 -8.59 4.16
N THR A 240 -6.23 -7.34 4.51
CA THR A 240 -7.06 -6.51 5.39
C THR A 240 -7.23 -5.12 4.80
N ASN A 241 -8.48 -4.65 4.82
CA ASN A 241 -8.95 -3.35 4.33
C ASN A 241 -8.69 -3.08 2.84
N HIS A 242 -9.59 -2.31 2.22
CA HIS A 242 -9.56 -1.92 0.80
C HIS A 242 -9.11 -3.02 -0.16
N ILE A 243 -9.61 -4.25 0.05
CA ILE A 243 -9.17 -5.40 -0.73
C ILE A 243 -9.82 -5.30 -2.11
N LYS A 244 -8.99 -5.41 -3.14
CA LYS A 244 -9.45 -5.52 -4.52
C LYS A 244 -8.61 -6.57 -5.24
N VAL A 245 -9.27 -7.61 -5.70
CA VAL A 245 -8.69 -8.65 -6.55
C VAL A 245 -9.24 -8.43 -7.95
N THR A 246 -8.36 -8.28 -8.93
CA THR A 246 -8.72 -8.15 -10.35
C THR A 246 -8.16 -9.35 -11.09
N ASP A 247 -9.01 -10.17 -11.69
CA ASP A 247 -8.62 -11.27 -12.57
C ASP A 247 -8.75 -10.78 -14.02
N THR A 248 -7.61 -10.65 -14.69
CA THR A 248 -7.53 -10.07 -16.04
C THR A 248 -7.90 -11.07 -17.12
N LEU A 249 -7.88 -12.38 -16.82
CA LEU A 249 -8.25 -13.43 -17.76
C LEU A 249 -9.77 -13.57 -17.85
N ASN A 250 -10.44 -13.57 -16.69
CA ASN A 250 -11.89 -13.78 -16.58
C ASN A 250 -12.67 -12.46 -16.43
N HIS A 251 -12.03 -11.31 -16.65
CA HIS A 251 -12.64 -9.97 -16.55
C HIS A 251 -13.50 -9.79 -15.28
N SER A 252 -12.96 -10.18 -14.12
CA SER A 252 -13.69 -10.15 -12.85
C SER A 252 -12.96 -9.35 -11.78
N ILE A 253 -13.73 -8.71 -10.90
CA ILE A 253 -13.24 -7.92 -9.78
C ILE A 253 -13.96 -8.38 -8.51
N VAL A 254 -13.18 -8.69 -7.47
CA VAL A 254 -13.70 -9.04 -6.15
C VAL A 254 -13.20 -8.03 -5.12
N LYS A 255 -14.10 -7.50 -4.29
CA LYS A 255 -13.81 -6.48 -3.28
C LYS A 255 -14.31 -6.90 -1.90
N GLY A 256 -13.68 -6.36 -0.86
CA GLY A 256 -14.08 -6.53 0.54
C GLY A 256 -13.07 -5.92 1.51
N HIS A 257 -13.22 -6.19 2.80
CA HIS A 257 -12.33 -5.64 3.82
C HIS A 257 -11.60 -6.68 4.67
N TYR A 258 -11.86 -7.97 4.46
CA TYR A 258 -11.03 -9.04 4.99
C TYR A 258 -11.09 -10.27 4.08
N ALA A 259 -9.94 -10.86 3.78
CA ALA A 259 -9.87 -12.08 2.99
C ALA A 259 -8.79 -13.02 3.54
N GLU A 260 -9.02 -14.32 3.39
CA GLU A 260 -8.05 -15.37 3.70
C GLU A 260 -7.93 -16.33 2.53
N VAL A 261 -6.73 -16.86 2.35
CA VAL A 261 -6.37 -17.84 1.32
C VAL A 261 -5.67 -19.01 2.00
N TYR A 262 -6.14 -20.22 1.71
CA TYR A 262 -5.52 -21.47 2.14
C TYR A 262 -5.12 -22.27 0.90
N LYS A 263 -3.88 -22.10 0.42
CA LYS A 263 -3.40 -22.72 -0.84
C LYS A 263 -3.51 -24.24 -0.81
N ALA A 264 -3.23 -24.87 0.34
CA ALA A 264 -3.34 -26.32 0.52
C ALA A 264 -4.77 -26.88 0.43
N LYS A 265 -5.79 -26.05 0.64
CA LYS A 265 -7.22 -26.43 0.59
C LYS A 265 -7.93 -25.92 -0.67
N ASP A 266 -7.21 -25.20 -1.53
CA ASP A 266 -7.76 -24.49 -2.68
C ASP A 266 -9.01 -23.68 -2.32
N SER A 267 -8.91 -22.90 -1.24
CA SER A 267 -10.02 -22.17 -0.64
C SER A 267 -9.66 -20.71 -0.39
N VAL A 268 -10.57 -19.84 -0.79
CA VAL A 268 -10.52 -18.40 -0.56
C VAL A 268 -11.86 -17.94 -0.03
N PHE A 269 -11.87 -17.05 0.94
CA PHE A 269 -13.06 -16.27 1.24
C PHE A 269 -12.72 -14.79 1.38
N ILE A 270 -13.72 -13.96 1.11
CA ILE A 270 -13.69 -12.52 1.31
C ILE A 270 -14.99 -12.11 2.00
N THR A 271 -14.86 -11.23 2.98
CA THR A 271 -15.97 -10.80 3.83
C THR A 271 -15.85 -9.31 4.14
N LYS A 272 -16.79 -8.79 4.93
CA LYS A 272 -16.94 -7.39 5.30
C LYS A 272 -17.19 -6.53 4.06
N ARG A 273 -18.45 -6.51 3.61
CA ARG A 273 -18.92 -5.87 2.36
C ARG A 273 -18.36 -6.53 1.10
N ALA A 274 -18.51 -7.84 0.99
CA ALA A 274 -18.00 -8.57 -0.16
C ALA A 274 -18.79 -8.19 -1.43
N LEU A 275 -18.09 -7.95 -2.53
CA LEU A 275 -18.68 -7.66 -3.83
C LEU A 275 -17.89 -8.40 -4.90
N ALA A 276 -18.57 -9.21 -5.71
CA ALA A 276 -18.05 -9.75 -6.95
C ALA A 276 -18.66 -9.02 -8.14
N ILE A 277 -17.84 -8.73 -9.14
CA ILE A 277 -18.21 -8.11 -10.41
C ILE A 277 -17.62 -9.01 -11.49
N THR A 278 -18.45 -9.47 -12.41
CA THR A 278 -18.01 -10.25 -13.57
C THR A 278 -18.57 -9.61 -14.83
N VAL A 279 -17.73 -9.40 -15.84
CA VAL A 279 -18.19 -8.95 -17.15
C VAL A 279 -18.72 -10.15 -17.92
N GLN A 280 -19.93 -10.04 -18.44
CA GLN A 280 -20.56 -11.05 -19.30
C GLN A 280 -21.14 -10.33 -20.52
N GLU A 281 -20.72 -10.74 -21.71
CA GLU A 281 -21.07 -10.09 -22.98
C GLU A 281 -20.75 -8.57 -22.95
N ASN A 282 -21.78 -7.72 -23.00
CA ASN A 282 -21.67 -6.25 -23.00
C ASN A 282 -22.08 -5.61 -21.66
N ASP A 283 -22.33 -6.40 -20.62
CA ASP A 283 -22.82 -5.94 -19.32
C ASP A 283 -22.01 -6.54 -18.16
N SER A 284 -22.24 -6.09 -16.94
CA SER A 284 -21.60 -6.61 -15.73
C SER A 284 -22.63 -7.17 -14.76
N ILE A 285 -22.36 -8.35 -14.23
CA ILE A 285 -23.10 -8.94 -13.12
C ILE A 285 -22.43 -8.54 -11.81
N TYR A 286 -23.22 -7.95 -10.92
CA TYR A 286 -22.80 -7.57 -9.59
C TYR A 286 -23.45 -8.50 -8.56
N MET A 287 -22.63 -9.04 -7.66
CA MET A 287 -23.08 -9.89 -6.55
C MET A 287 -22.50 -9.37 -5.25
N HIS A 288 -23.36 -8.86 -4.38
CA HIS A 288 -22.99 -8.43 -3.04
C HIS A 288 -23.49 -9.43 -2.00
N ALA A 289 -22.66 -9.73 -1.00
CA ALA A 289 -22.99 -10.59 0.13
C ALA A 289 -22.16 -10.21 1.37
N ASP A 290 -22.52 -10.75 2.53
CA ASP A 290 -21.66 -10.63 3.71
C ASP A 290 -20.33 -11.35 3.51
N THR A 291 -20.38 -12.57 2.96
CA THR A 291 -19.19 -13.39 2.69
C THR A 291 -19.30 -14.09 1.34
N LEU A 292 -18.27 -13.98 0.52
CA LEU A 292 -18.08 -14.75 -0.70
C LEU A 292 -16.97 -15.77 -0.47
N MET A 293 -17.20 -17.02 -0.83
CA MET A 293 -16.25 -18.12 -0.68
C MET A 293 -16.12 -18.86 -2.01
N VAL A 294 -14.89 -19.17 -2.39
CA VAL A 294 -14.56 -19.96 -3.57
C VAL A 294 -13.73 -21.17 -3.14
N THR A 295 -14.10 -22.34 -3.65
CA THR A 295 -13.42 -23.61 -3.34
C THR A 295 -13.27 -24.47 -4.57
N GLY A 296 -12.17 -25.21 -4.64
CA GLY A 296 -11.92 -26.23 -5.65
C GLY A 296 -11.24 -25.70 -6.91
N LYS A 297 -10.72 -26.65 -7.70
CA LYS A 297 -9.88 -26.40 -8.87
C LYS A 297 -10.61 -25.58 -9.93
N PRO A 298 -9.89 -24.87 -10.83
CA PRO A 298 -10.50 -24.04 -11.88
C PRO A 298 -11.63 -24.75 -12.66
N GLU A 299 -11.44 -26.01 -13.02
CA GLU A 299 -12.38 -26.84 -13.78
C GLU A 299 -13.59 -27.37 -12.99
N ASN A 300 -13.56 -27.34 -11.66
CA ASN A 300 -14.62 -27.84 -10.77
C ASN A 300 -14.95 -26.84 -9.66
N ARG A 301 -14.85 -25.55 -9.98
CA ARG A 301 -14.91 -24.47 -9.01
C ARG A 301 -16.33 -24.31 -8.48
N ILE A 302 -16.44 -24.07 -7.17
CA ILE A 302 -17.70 -23.76 -6.50
C ILE A 302 -17.59 -22.38 -5.85
N THR A 303 -18.54 -21.49 -6.16
CA THR A 303 -18.70 -20.20 -5.47
C THR A 303 -19.91 -20.24 -4.54
N ARG A 304 -19.75 -19.75 -3.33
CA ARG A 304 -20.82 -19.61 -2.33
C ARG A 304 -20.88 -18.18 -1.84
N ALA A 305 -22.05 -17.58 -1.91
CA ALA A 305 -22.33 -16.29 -1.31
C ALA A 305 -23.26 -16.51 -0.13
N PHE A 306 -22.86 -16.02 1.04
CA PHE A 306 -23.57 -16.25 2.29
C PHE A 306 -24.15 -14.96 2.83
N ARG A 307 -25.41 -15.06 3.27
CA ARG A 307 -26.24 -14.03 3.92
C ARG A 307 -26.49 -12.80 3.04
N ASN A 308 -27.77 -12.44 2.95
CA ASN A 308 -28.25 -11.21 2.32
C ASN A 308 -27.67 -10.96 0.92
N VAL A 309 -27.64 -12.00 0.10
CA VAL A 309 -27.14 -11.92 -1.28
C VAL A 309 -28.04 -11.01 -2.10
N ARG A 310 -27.41 -10.05 -2.77
CA ARG A 310 -28.03 -9.13 -3.73
C ARG A 310 -27.34 -9.26 -5.08
N LEU A 311 -28.14 -9.43 -6.12
CA LEU A 311 -27.69 -9.60 -7.51
C LEU A 311 -28.22 -8.43 -8.34
N TYR A 312 -27.38 -7.84 -9.16
CA TYR A 312 -27.78 -6.76 -10.07
C TYR A 312 -27.07 -6.89 -11.42
N LYS A 313 -27.86 -6.71 -12.47
CA LYS A 313 -27.52 -6.57 -13.88
C LYS A 313 -28.53 -5.57 -14.49
N SER A 314 -28.23 -4.93 -15.62
CA SER A 314 -29.10 -3.87 -16.17
C SER A 314 -30.55 -4.31 -16.44
N ASP A 315 -30.77 -5.58 -16.74
CA ASP A 315 -32.07 -6.19 -17.09
C ASP A 315 -32.62 -7.13 -16.01
N MET A 316 -31.82 -7.46 -14.99
CA MET A 316 -32.19 -8.44 -13.97
C MET A 316 -31.63 -8.06 -12.60
N SER A 317 -32.43 -8.23 -11.56
CA SER A 317 -31.95 -8.15 -10.18
C SER A 317 -32.52 -9.25 -9.31
N GLY A 318 -31.91 -9.50 -8.16
CA GLY A 318 -32.29 -10.61 -7.31
C GLY A 318 -31.88 -10.45 -5.86
N LYS A 319 -32.62 -11.12 -4.98
CA LYS A 319 -32.27 -11.25 -3.56
C LYS A 319 -32.46 -12.68 -3.08
N ALA A 320 -31.52 -13.14 -2.27
CA ALA A 320 -31.58 -14.41 -1.57
C ALA A 320 -30.85 -14.32 -0.23
N ASP A 321 -31.03 -15.29 0.65
CA ASP A 321 -30.15 -15.44 1.80
C ASP A 321 -28.77 -15.89 1.33
N SER A 322 -28.71 -16.93 0.49
CA SER A 322 -27.47 -17.52 0.03
C SER A 322 -27.54 -17.89 -1.45
N VAL A 323 -26.39 -17.89 -2.12
CA VAL A 323 -26.23 -18.35 -3.49
C VAL A 323 -25.15 -19.43 -3.55
N HIS A 324 -25.41 -20.48 -4.31
CA HIS A 324 -24.45 -21.54 -4.61
C HIS A 324 -24.29 -21.66 -6.12
N VAL A 325 -23.06 -21.54 -6.62
CA VAL A 325 -22.71 -21.64 -8.04
C VAL A 325 -21.78 -22.83 -8.26
N ASP A 326 -22.21 -23.76 -9.11
CA ASP A 326 -21.40 -24.84 -9.65
C ASP A 326 -21.00 -24.48 -11.08
N HIS A 327 -19.76 -23.98 -11.25
CA HIS A 327 -19.27 -23.43 -12.51
C HIS A 327 -19.17 -24.50 -13.61
N ALA A 328 -18.81 -25.73 -13.25
CA ALA A 328 -18.68 -26.83 -14.21
C ALA A 328 -20.04 -27.23 -14.83
N LYS A 329 -21.14 -27.00 -14.11
CA LYS A 329 -22.49 -27.30 -14.56
C LYS A 329 -23.28 -26.07 -15.02
N GLY A 330 -22.69 -24.88 -14.94
CA GLY A 330 -23.40 -23.61 -15.18
C GLY A 330 -24.62 -23.42 -14.28
N LEU A 331 -24.61 -23.98 -13.06
CA LEU A 331 -25.77 -23.99 -12.17
C LEU A 331 -25.61 -22.96 -11.06
N THR A 332 -26.49 -21.95 -11.04
CA THR A 332 -26.62 -20.96 -9.98
C THR A 332 -27.90 -21.20 -9.19
N GLN A 333 -27.80 -21.38 -7.87
CA GLN A 333 -28.92 -21.69 -6.99
C GLN A 333 -29.10 -20.56 -5.98
N LEU A 334 -30.25 -19.89 -6.01
CA LEU A 334 -30.67 -18.92 -4.99
C LEU A 334 -31.48 -19.67 -3.93
N ILE A 335 -30.99 -19.63 -2.69
CA ILE A 335 -31.46 -20.46 -1.58
C ILE A 335 -31.77 -19.56 -0.38
N ASN A 336 -32.92 -19.79 0.26
CA ASN A 336 -33.21 -19.16 1.55
C ASN A 336 -33.33 -20.19 2.67
N ILE A 337 -32.88 -19.80 3.86
CA ILE A 337 -32.97 -20.64 5.06
C ILE A 337 -34.41 -20.61 5.55
N SER A 338 -35.14 -21.71 5.30
CA SER A 338 -36.54 -21.88 5.73
C SER A 338 -36.72 -22.13 7.23
N LYS A 339 -35.61 -22.33 7.96
CA LYS A 339 -35.57 -22.83 9.35
C LYS A 339 -35.45 -21.78 10.44
N LEU A 340 -35.32 -20.50 10.11
CA LEU A 340 -35.15 -19.51 11.16
C LEU A 340 -36.50 -19.22 11.85
N SER A 341 -36.49 -19.26 13.19
CA SER A 341 -37.64 -18.96 14.04
C SER A 341 -38.15 -17.53 13.78
N SER A 342 -39.45 -17.29 13.91
CA SER A 342 -40.02 -15.93 13.87
C SER A 342 -39.53 -15.02 15.00
N THR A 343 -38.75 -15.54 15.95
CA THR A 343 -38.15 -14.83 17.08
C THR A 343 -36.67 -14.50 16.89
N ASP A 344 -36.04 -14.96 15.81
CA ASP A 344 -34.63 -14.73 15.56
C ASP A 344 -34.45 -13.36 14.90
N ALA A 345 -33.59 -12.51 15.49
CA ALA A 345 -33.48 -11.09 15.14
C ALA A 345 -33.00 -10.84 13.69
N PHE A 346 -32.43 -11.86 13.05
CA PHE A 346 -31.96 -11.82 11.66
C PHE A 346 -32.84 -12.66 10.71
N ALA A 347 -33.96 -13.18 11.21
CA ALA A 347 -34.80 -14.12 10.50
C ALA A 347 -36.06 -13.46 9.95
N THR A 348 -35.98 -12.98 8.71
CA THR A 348 -37.22 -12.83 7.94
C THR A 348 -37.32 -14.03 7.01
N LYS A 349 -38.30 -14.91 7.23
CA LYS A 349 -38.61 -16.03 6.33
C LYS A 349 -39.06 -15.46 5.00
N ARG A 350 -38.12 -15.10 4.13
CA ARG A 350 -38.39 -14.62 2.77
C ARG A 350 -37.98 -15.68 1.79
N ARG A 351 -38.62 -15.69 0.63
CA ARG A 351 -38.26 -16.53 -0.51
C ARG A 351 -37.20 -15.82 -1.37
N PRO A 352 -36.34 -16.56 -2.07
CA PRO A 352 -35.59 -16.01 -3.17
C PRO A 352 -36.51 -15.28 -4.13
N ILE A 353 -36.01 -14.19 -4.67
CA ILE A 353 -36.74 -13.33 -5.59
C ILE A 353 -35.82 -12.92 -6.72
N LEU A 354 -36.35 -12.96 -7.94
CA LEU A 354 -35.74 -12.40 -9.13
C LEU A 354 -36.71 -11.42 -9.77
N TRP A 355 -36.19 -10.28 -10.21
CA TRP A 355 -36.90 -9.34 -11.05
C TRP A 355 -36.25 -9.33 -12.43
N ASN A 356 -37.05 -9.48 -13.47
CA ASN A 356 -36.61 -9.32 -14.84
C ASN A 356 -37.65 -8.46 -15.56
N ILE A 357 -37.25 -7.24 -15.91
CA ILE A 357 -38.01 -6.31 -16.77
C ILE A 357 -39.51 -6.23 -16.41
N GLY A 358 -39.81 -5.78 -15.18
CA GLY A 358 -41.19 -5.58 -14.71
C GLY A 358 -41.88 -6.83 -14.16
N ASN A 359 -41.29 -8.01 -14.39
CA ASN A 359 -41.77 -9.29 -13.85
C ASN A 359 -41.02 -9.65 -12.57
N GLN A 360 -41.75 -10.13 -11.58
CA GLN A 360 -41.23 -10.61 -10.31
C GLN A 360 -41.49 -12.11 -10.17
N MET A 361 -40.43 -12.88 -9.93
CA MET A 361 -40.48 -14.32 -9.74
C MET A 361 -40.04 -14.71 -8.33
N THR A 362 -40.82 -15.53 -7.65
CA THR A 362 -40.52 -16.04 -6.30
C THR A 362 -40.84 -17.53 -6.17
N GLY A 363 -40.14 -18.22 -5.28
CA GLY A 363 -40.42 -19.62 -4.91
C GLY A 363 -39.52 -20.07 -3.78
N ASP A 364 -39.58 -21.33 -3.36
CA ASP A 364 -38.75 -21.78 -2.23
C ASP A 364 -37.25 -21.85 -2.60
N THR A 365 -36.93 -22.10 -3.86
CA THR A 365 -35.57 -22.08 -4.40
C THR A 365 -35.64 -21.74 -5.90
N ILE A 366 -34.68 -20.96 -6.39
CA ILE A 366 -34.59 -20.60 -7.80
C ILE A 366 -33.27 -21.10 -8.36
N TYR A 367 -33.31 -21.83 -9.47
CA TYR A 367 -32.14 -22.22 -10.24
C TYR A 367 -32.08 -21.37 -11.51
N LEU A 368 -30.88 -20.90 -11.82
CA LEU A 368 -30.48 -20.36 -13.11
C LEU A 368 -29.46 -21.31 -13.70
N ILE A 369 -29.71 -21.76 -14.92
CA ILE A 369 -28.85 -22.70 -15.66
C ILE A 369 -28.30 -21.93 -16.85
N SER A 370 -26.97 -21.92 -16.97
CA SER A 370 -26.24 -21.35 -18.09
C SER A 370 -25.43 -22.43 -18.81
N ASN A 371 -25.12 -22.19 -20.08
CA ASN A 371 -24.19 -23.02 -20.82
C ASN A 371 -22.74 -22.65 -20.38
N PRO A 372 -21.93 -23.59 -19.87
CA PRO A 372 -20.57 -23.29 -19.40
C PRO A 372 -19.59 -22.86 -20.51
N GLU A 373 -19.88 -23.17 -21.77
CA GLU A 373 -19.03 -22.85 -22.92
C GLU A 373 -19.38 -21.49 -23.53
N THR A 374 -20.68 -21.21 -23.71
CA THR A 374 -21.14 -19.95 -24.33
C THR A 374 -21.46 -18.86 -23.30
N GLU A 375 -21.51 -19.22 -22.02
CA GLU A 375 -21.95 -18.41 -20.88
C GLU A 375 -23.41 -17.91 -20.96
N LYS A 376 -24.16 -18.23 -22.01
CA LYS A 376 -25.56 -17.84 -22.17
C LYS A 376 -26.49 -18.53 -21.17
N LEU A 377 -27.57 -17.85 -20.78
CA LEU A 377 -28.63 -18.44 -19.97
C LEU A 377 -29.46 -19.41 -20.82
N ASP A 378 -29.74 -20.58 -20.27
CA ASP A 378 -30.57 -21.61 -20.89
C ASP A 378 -31.96 -21.63 -20.24
N SER A 379 -32.00 -21.79 -18.91
CA SER A 379 -33.27 -21.96 -18.22
C SER A 379 -33.27 -21.42 -16.79
N LEU A 380 -34.46 -20.99 -16.37
CA LEU A 380 -34.79 -20.58 -15.00
C LEU A 380 -35.79 -21.57 -14.43
N ILE A 381 -35.52 -22.13 -13.25
CA ILE A 381 -36.41 -23.09 -12.62
C ILE A 381 -36.73 -22.63 -11.20
N VAL A 382 -38.00 -22.39 -10.92
CA VAL A 382 -38.48 -22.03 -9.59
C VAL A 382 -39.18 -23.23 -8.97
N PHE A 383 -38.71 -23.66 -7.81
CA PHE A 383 -39.21 -24.84 -7.11
C PHE A 383 -40.14 -24.45 -5.97
N LYS A 384 -41.34 -25.03 -5.97
CA LYS A 384 -42.38 -24.93 -4.95
C LYS A 384 -42.86 -23.50 -4.69
N ASN A 385 -44.18 -23.36 -4.55
CA ASN A 385 -44.81 -22.05 -4.33
C ASN A 385 -44.33 -21.01 -5.37
N ALA A 386 -44.17 -21.46 -6.62
CA ALA A 386 -43.68 -20.62 -7.70
C ALA A 386 -44.73 -19.56 -7.99
N PHE A 387 -44.28 -18.31 -8.10
CA PHE A 387 -45.16 -17.17 -8.29
C PHE A 387 -44.50 -16.20 -9.27
N LEU A 388 -45.26 -15.81 -10.29
CA LEU A 388 -44.93 -14.77 -11.25
C LEU A 388 -45.92 -13.62 -11.06
N ILE A 389 -45.42 -12.41 -10.85
CA ILE A 389 -46.23 -11.20 -10.69
C ILE A 389 -45.71 -10.15 -11.67
N SER A 390 -46.62 -9.50 -12.38
CA SER A 390 -46.31 -8.32 -13.20
C SER A 390 -47.37 -7.25 -12.94
N LYS A 391 -46.94 -6.00 -12.81
CA LYS A 391 -47.85 -4.88 -12.56
C LYS A 391 -48.43 -4.39 -13.88
N ASP A 392 -49.75 -4.24 -13.94
CA ASP A 392 -50.40 -3.57 -15.07
C ASP A 392 -50.05 -2.08 -15.02
N THR A 393 -49.25 -1.60 -15.97
CA THR A 393 -48.75 -0.22 -16.02
C THR A 393 -49.83 0.79 -16.41
N LEU A 394 -50.93 0.31 -16.99
CA LEU A 394 -52.05 1.13 -17.49
C LEU A 394 -53.26 1.10 -16.53
N GLY A 395 -53.11 0.46 -15.37
CA GLY A 395 -54.17 0.30 -14.36
C GLY A 395 -53.61 0.13 -12.95
N ALA A 396 -54.47 -0.26 -12.01
CA ALA A 396 -54.07 -0.56 -10.63
C ALA A 396 -53.94 -2.08 -10.36
N GLY A 397 -54.06 -2.91 -11.41
CA GLY A 397 -54.09 -4.37 -11.32
C GLY A 397 -52.72 -5.03 -11.31
N PHE A 398 -52.70 -6.32 -10.95
CA PHE A 398 -51.52 -7.18 -11.04
C PHE A 398 -51.87 -8.46 -11.81
N ASN A 399 -51.10 -8.72 -12.86
CA ASN A 399 -51.05 -10.03 -13.50
C ASN A 399 -50.33 -10.98 -12.55
N GLN A 400 -50.97 -12.09 -12.20
CA GLN A 400 -50.52 -13.02 -11.17
C GLN A 400 -50.66 -14.44 -11.67
N ILE A 401 -49.60 -15.23 -11.56
CA ILE A 401 -49.66 -16.65 -11.91
C ILE A 401 -48.90 -17.42 -10.85
N SER A 402 -49.54 -18.42 -10.25
CA SER A 402 -48.99 -19.23 -9.17
C SER A 402 -49.08 -20.72 -9.50
N GLY A 403 -48.14 -21.51 -9.00
CA GLY A 403 -48.13 -22.96 -9.19
C GLY A 403 -47.08 -23.69 -8.35
N GLN A 404 -46.92 -24.99 -8.57
CA GLN A 404 -45.93 -25.79 -7.85
C GLN A 404 -44.51 -25.66 -8.43
N ARG A 405 -44.38 -25.40 -9.73
CA ARG A 405 -43.08 -25.23 -10.40
C ARG A 405 -43.22 -24.23 -11.53
N LEU A 406 -42.22 -23.38 -11.71
CA LEU A 406 -42.09 -22.52 -12.89
C LEU A 406 -40.82 -22.91 -13.65
N VAL A 407 -40.91 -23.02 -14.96
CA VAL A 407 -39.79 -23.25 -15.88
C VAL A 407 -39.79 -22.12 -16.91
N GLY A 408 -38.77 -21.28 -16.89
CA GLY A 408 -38.51 -20.24 -17.87
C GLY A 408 -37.42 -20.68 -18.85
N LEU A 409 -37.58 -20.41 -20.14
CA LEU A 409 -36.55 -20.63 -21.16
C LEU A 409 -36.08 -19.29 -21.72
N PHE A 410 -34.78 -19.17 -21.93
CA PHE A 410 -34.16 -17.98 -22.53
C PHE A 410 -33.86 -18.22 -24.00
N ASN A 411 -33.92 -17.17 -24.80
CA ASN A 411 -33.53 -17.19 -26.20
C ASN A 411 -32.02 -16.91 -26.36
N GLU A 412 -31.56 -16.87 -27.62
CA GLU A 412 -30.16 -16.61 -27.96
C GLU A 412 -29.63 -15.22 -27.54
N ASP A 413 -30.53 -14.27 -27.27
CA ASP A 413 -30.22 -12.92 -26.81
C ASP A 413 -30.28 -12.80 -25.27
N ASN A 414 -30.36 -13.93 -24.56
CA ASN A 414 -30.55 -14.02 -23.10
C ASN A 414 -31.84 -13.37 -22.57
N ASP A 415 -32.84 -13.17 -23.45
CA ASP A 415 -34.16 -12.70 -23.07
C ASP A 415 -35.08 -13.88 -22.74
N LEU A 416 -35.92 -13.73 -21.70
CA LEU A 416 -36.87 -14.77 -21.28
C LEU A 416 -38.00 -14.88 -22.33
N GLU A 417 -38.07 -16.01 -23.02
CA GLU A 417 -38.98 -16.25 -24.16
C GLU A 417 -40.27 -16.96 -23.74
N THR A 418 -40.15 -18.00 -22.90
CA THR A 418 -41.31 -18.78 -22.47
C THR A 418 -41.27 -19.06 -20.98
N VAL A 419 -42.47 -19.12 -20.37
CA VAL A 419 -42.62 -19.45 -18.95
C VAL A 419 -43.76 -20.45 -18.75
N ASP A 420 -43.42 -21.63 -18.25
CA ASP A 420 -44.35 -22.71 -17.92
C ASP A 420 -44.57 -22.79 -16.40
N ILE A 421 -45.79 -22.52 -15.94
CA ILE A 421 -46.21 -22.71 -14.56
C ILE A 421 -47.00 -24.01 -14.47
N ILE A 422 -46.46 -24.98 -13.74
CA ILE A 422 -46.89 -26.38 -13.76
C ILE A 422 -47.48 -26.79 -12.41
N LYS A 423 -48.57 -27.56 -12.48
CA LYS A 423 -49.30 -28.25 -11.41
C LYS A 423 -49.99 -27.28 -10.44
N ASN A 424 -51.32 -27.39 -10.40
CA ASN A 424 -52.22 -26.51 -9.66
C ASN A 424 -51.98 -25.03 -10.02
N ALA A 425 -51.85 -24.76 -11.32
CA ALA A 425 -51.59 -23.43 -11.82
C ALA A 425 -52.86 -22.57 -11.69
N GLU A 426 -52.75 -21.40 -11.07
CA GLU A 426 -53.83 -20.43 -10.93
C GLU A 426 -53.37 -19.07 -11.44
N SER A 427 -54.18 -18.41 -12.26
CA SER A 427 -53.88 -17.10 -12.85
C SER A 427 -54.97 -16.07 -12.61
N ILE A 428 -54.55 -14.81 -12.47
CA ILE A 428 -55.37 -13.61 -12.68
C ILE A 428 -54.64 -12.78 -13.74
N TYR A 429 -55.31 -12.47 -14.85
CA TYR A 429 -54.74 -11.75 -15.98
C TYR A 429 -55.67 -10.61 -16.43
N TYR A 430 -55.13 -9.41 -16.59
CA TYR A 430 -55.84 -8.23 -17.03
C TYR A 430 -55.71 -8.11 -18.55
N PHE A 431 -56.75 -8.47 -19.29
CA PHE A 431 -56.77 -8.43 -20.75
C PHE A 431 -57.02 -7.02 -21.28
N ARG A 432 -56.14 -6.54 -22.16
CA ARG A 432 -56.31 -5.27 -22.88
C ARG A 432 -56.41 -5.49 -24.38
N ASN A 433 -57.10 -4.58 -25.08
CA ASN A 433 -57.17 -4.57 -26.54
C ASN A 433 -56.01 -3.78 -27.16
N ASP A 434 -55.93 -3.74 -28.49
CA ASP A 434 -54.90 -3.03 -29.26
C ASP A 434 -54.86 -1.50 -29.01
N LYS A 435 -55.90 -0.95 -28.37
CA LYS A 435 -55.98 0.46 -27.94
C LYS A 435 -55.62 0.66 -26.47
N ASN A 436 -55.07 -0.36 -25.82
CA ASN A 436 -54.72 -0.38 -24.39
C ASN A 436 -55.92 -0.24 -23.45
N GLU A 437 -57.15 -0.50 -23.90
CA GLU A 437 -58.35 -0.47 -23.06
C GLU A 437 -58.56 -1.83 -22.38
N LEU A 438 -58.92 -1.83 -21.09
CA LEU A 438 -59.20 -3.06 -20.34
C LEU A 438 -60.48 -3.73 -20.86
N VAL A 439 -60.34 -4.94 -21.40
CA VAL A 439 -61.44 -5.76 -21.94
C VAL A 439 -62.07 -6.61 -20.84
N GLY A 440 -61.27 -7.11 -19.91
CA GLY A 440 -61.74 -7.90 -18.79
C GLY A 440 -60.63 -8.49 -17.94
N ILE A 441 -60.99 -9.02 -16.79
CA ILE A 441 -60.11 -9.71 -15.86
C ILE A 441 -60.40 -11.19 -15.92
N ASP A 442 -59.42 -11.97 -16.37
CA ASP A 442 -59.51 -13.41 -16.45
C ASP A 442 -58.93 -14.06 -15.20
N LYS A 443 -59.71 -14.95 -14.61
CA LYS A 443 -59.26 -15.81 -13.52
C LYS A 443 -59.43 -17.25 -13.92
N ALA A 444 -58.38 -18.06 -13.80
CA ALA A 444 -58.42 -19.46 -14.21
C ALA A 444 -57.55 -20.37 -13.35
N LYS A 445 -57.91 -21.66 -13.35
CA LYS A 445 -57.15 -22.76 -12.75
C LYS A 445 -56.93 -23.85 -13.79
N SER A 446 -55.69 -24.30 -13.91
CA SER A 446 -55.25 -25.25 -14.93
C SER A 446 -54.22 -26.23 -14.39
N GLY A 447 -54.03 -27.34 -15.10
CA GLY A 447 -52.89 -28.23 -14.88
C GLY A 447 -51.57 -27.49 -15.12
N THR A 448 -51.48 -26.75 -16.23
CA THR A 448 -50.31 -25.94 -16.61
C THR A 448 -50.78 -24.63 -17.27
N ILE A 449 -50.05 -23.54 -17.03
CA ILE A 449 -50.21 -22.26 -17.74
C ILE A 449 -48.87 -21.94 -18.40
N LYS A 450 -48.89 -21.76 -19.72
CA LYS A 450 -47.73 -21.44 -20.56
C LYS A 450 -47.85 -20.01 -21.05
N ILE A 451 -46.80 -19.23 -20.87
CA ILE A 451 -46.71 -17.83 -21.26
C ILE A 451 -45.65 -17.72 -22.34
N PHE A 452 -45.98 -17.00 -23.41
CA PHE A 452 -45.05 -16.57 -24.44
C PHE A 452 -44.79 -15.08 -24.28
N LEU A 453 -43.51 -14.73 -24.28
CA LEU A 453 -43.03 -13.37 -24.10
C LEU A 453 -42.37 -12.93 -25.40
N GLU A 454 -42.76 -11.77 -25.90
CA GLU A 454 -42.12 -11.11 -27.05
C GLU A 454 -41.79 -9.68 -26.66
N ASN A 455 -40.59 -9.19 -27.01
CA ASN A 455 -40.11 -7.86 -26.63
C ASN A 455 -40.25 -7.54 -25.12
N LYS A 456 -40.13 -8.59 -24.28
CA LYS A 456 -40.20 -8.52 -22.80
C LYS A 456 -41.61 -8.25 -22.25
N GLU A 457 -42.64 -8.36 -23.10
CA GLU A 457 -44.05 -8.26 -22.75
C GLU A 457 -44.77 -9.59 -22.99
N ILE A 458 -45.91 -9.80 -22.33
CA ILE A 458 -46.71 -11.02 -22.49
C ILE A 458 -47.48 -10.93 -23.81
N GLU A 459 -47.13 -11.78 -24.76
CA GLU A 459 -47.80 -11.91 -26.06
C GLU A 459 -48.99 -12.87 -25.95
N GLU A 460 -48.77 -14.06 -25.37
CA GLU A 460 -49.78 -15.11 -25.32
C GLU A 460 -49.77 -15.87 -23.99
N VAL A 461 -50.96 -16.19 -23.47
CA VAL A 461 -51.16 -17.06 -22.31
C VAL A 461 -52.01 -18.26 -22.70
N ARG A 462 -51.41 -19.45 -22.72
CA ARG A 462 -52.08 -20.73 -23.00
C ARG A 462 -52.35 -21.52 -21.72
N LYS A 463 -53.58 -22.00 -21.57
CA LYS A 463 -54.02 -22.82 -20.44
C LYS A 463 -54.18 -24.27 -20.88
N ILE A 464 -53.44 -25.18 -20.24
CA ILE A 464 -53.44 -26.62 -20.59
C ILE A 464 -54.11 -27.40 -19.46
N ASN A 465 -55.07 -28.27 -19.82
CA ASN A 465 -55.92 -28.99 -18.87
C ASN A 465 -56.62 -28.02 -17.91
N GLN A 466 -57.31 -27.02 -18.47
CA GLN A 466 -58.08 -26.05 -17.69
C GLN A 466 -59.21 -26.76 -16.94
N ILE A 467 -59.31 -26.47 -15.64
CA ILE A 467 -60.31 -27.04 -14.72
C ILE A 467 -61.41 -26.01 -14.45
N ASP A 468 -61.03 -24.74 -14.34
CA ASP A 468 -61.91 -23.62 -14.03
C ASP A 468 -61.39 -22.37 -14.73
N GLY A 469 -62.27 -21.50 -15.21
CA GLY A 469 -61.86 -20.19 -15.71
C GLY A 469 -63.00 -19.33 -16.21
N LYS A 470 -62.97 -18.06 -15.84
CA LYS A 470 -63.99 -17.07 -16.17
C LYS A 470 -63.35 -15.71 -16.41
N ILE A 471 -63.85 -15.03 -17.44
CA ILE A 471 -63.51 -13.62 -17.74
C ILE A 471 -64.62 -12.74 -17.16
N TYR A 472 -64.23 -11.74 -16.38
CA TYR A 472 -65.12 -10.80 -15.72
C TYR A 472 -64.93 -9.41 -16.31
N PRO A 473 -66.00 -8.64 -16.58
CA PRO A 473 -65.90 -7.20 -16.65
C PRO A 473 -65.28 -6.64 -15.35
N GLU A 474 -64.52 -5.54 -15.42
CA GLU A 474 -63.84 -4.97 -14.25
C GLU A 474 -64.81 -4.68 -13.09
N SER A 475 -66.02 -4.20 -13.40
CA SER A 475 -67.07 -3.90 -12.42
C SER A 475 -67.58 -5.11 -11.64
N ASP A 476 -67.48 -6.31 -12.22
CA ASP A 476 -68.09 -7.53 -11.72
C ASP A 476 -67.06 -8.45 -11.05
N PHE A 477 -65.77 -8.08 -11.13
CA PHE A 477 -64.70 -8.88 -10.57
C PHE A 477 -64.65 -8.75 -9.04
N PRO A 478 -64.77 -9.85 -8.28
CA PRO A 478 -64.88 -9.76 -6.82
C PRO A 478 -63.61 -9.18 -6.18
N GLU A 479 -63.74 -8.12 -5.38
CA GLU A 479 -62.60 -7.43 -4.75
C GLU A 479 -61.72 -8.37 -3.92
N LYS A 480 -62.33 -9.31 -3.21
CA LYS A 480 -61.63 -10.31 -2.37
C LYS A 480 -60.84 -11.34 -3.18
N GLU A 481 -61.09 -11.44 -4.47
CA GLU A 481 -60.47 -12.41 -5.38
C GLU A 481 -59.40 -11.79 -6.27
N LYS A 482 -59.12 -10.49 -6.13
CA LYS A 482 -58.08 -9.76 -6.87
C LYS A 482 -56.66 -10.23 -6.62
N ILE A 483 -56.43 -10.96 -5.53
CA ILE A 483 -55.11 -11.38 -5.09
C ILE A 483 -55.10 -12.89 -4.87
N LEU A 484 -54.17 -13.59 -5.51
CA LEU A 484 -53.97 -15.02 -5.34
C LEU A 484 -53.27 -15.32 -4.00
N LYS A 485 -53.56 -16.50 -3.43
CA LYS A 485 -52.93 -16.93 -2.17
C LYS A 485 -51.41 -17.05 -2.34
N GLY A 486 -50.66 -16.32 -1.53
CA GLY A 486 -49.20 -16.31 -1.59
C GLY A 486 -48.61 -15.17 -2.41
N PHE A 487 -49.44 -14.26 -2.91
CA PHE A 487 -49.02 -13.00 -3.49
C PHE A 487 -48.17 -12.20 -2.50
N ASP A 488 -47.05 -11.68 -2.99
CA ASP A 488 -46.08 -10.89 -2.23
C ASP A 488 -45.35 -9.97 -3.21
N TRP A 489 -45.85 -8.74 -3.40
CA TRP A 489 -45.24 -7.76 -4.31
C TRP A 489 -44.16 -6.94 -3.59
N ARG A 490 -42.90 -7.04 -4.07
CA ARG A 490 -41.70 -6.56 -3.35
C ARG A 490 -40.91 -5.52 -4.14
N GLU A 491 -41.59 -4.67 -4.92
CA GLU A 491 -40.94 -3.65 -5.75
C GLU A 491 -40.01 -2.71 -4.96
N GLU A 492 -40.32 -2.39 -3.71
CA GLU A 492 -39.48 -1.53 -2.86
C GLU A 492 -38.09 -2.14 -2.53
N GLU A 493 -37.95 -3.46 -2.68
CA GLU A 493 -36.69 -4.18 -2.51
C GLU A 493 -35.91 -4.35 -3.81
N ARG A 494 -36.53 -4.03 -4.95
CA ARG A 494 -35.95 -4.23 -6.27
C ARG A 494 -34.70 -3.35 -6.40
N LEU A 495 -33.63 -3.96 -6.87
CA LEU A 495 -32.36 -3.28 -7.11
C LEU A 495 -32.44 -2.68 -8.52
N THR A 496 -32.28 -1.35 -8.60
CA THR A 496 -32.38 -0.58 -9.85
C THR A 496 -31.03 0.02 -10.25
N SER A 497 -30.08 0.04 -9.32
CA SER A 497 -28.73 0.58 -9.47
C SER A 497 -27.69 -0.25 -8.72
N ILE A 498 -26.41 0.02 -8.97
CA ILE A 498 -25.29 -0.61 -8.26
C ILE A 498 -25.29 -0.17 -6.79
N GLU A 499 -25.70 1.06 -6.51
CA GLU A 499 -25.80 1.63 -5.17
C GLU A 499 -26.78 0.86 -4.29
N ASP A 500 -27.86 0.33 -4.88
CA ASP A 500 -28.89 -0.43 -4.16
C ASP A 500 -28.33 -1.74 -3.56
N LEU A 501 -27.21 -2.26 -4.08
CA LEU A 501 -26.51 -3.42 -3.50
C LEU A 501 -26.11 -3.17 -2.04
N PHE A 502 -25.91 -1.91 -1.65
CA PHE A 502 -25.42 -1.53 -0.34
C PHE A 502 -26.45 -0.77 0.50
N LYS A 503 -27.71 -0.65 0.07
CA LYS A 503 -28.75 0.17 0.73
C LYS A 503 -28.92 -0.14 2.23
N ASP A 504 -28.84 -1.41 2.60
CA ASP A 504 -28.95 -1.87 4.01
C ASP A 504 -27.61 -2.39 4.58
N ASP A 505 -26.49 -2.08 3.91
CA ASP A 505 -25.14 -2.38 4.39
C ASP A 505 -24.39 -1.05 4.45
N PRO A 506 -24.28 -0.38 5.61
CA PRO A 506 -23.56 0.88 5.75
C PRO A 506 -22.02 0.66 5.74
N PRO A 507 -21.23 1.64 5.26
CA PRO A 507 -19.77 1.54 5.27
C PRO A 507 -19.22 1.18 6.66
N LEU A 508 -18.24 0.28 6.71
CA LEU A 508 -17.67 -0.20 7.96
C LEU A 508 -16.62 0.78 8.49
N VAL A 509 -16.54 0.91 9.81
CA VAL A 509 -15.37 1.51 10.47
C VAL A 509 -14.23 0.52 10.38
N LEU A 510 -13.28 0.80 9.48
CA LEU A 510 -12.17 -0.11 9.23
C LEU A 510 -11.19 -0.13 10.41
N PRO A 511 -10.66 -1.32 10.78
CA PRO A 511 -9.66 -1.42 11.84
C PRO A 511 -8.42 -0.60 11.46
N LYS A 512 -7.91 0.16 12.43
CA LYS A 512 -6.60 0.80 12.32
C LYS A 512 -5.54 -0.30 12.32
N ILE A 513 -4.84 -0.44 11.21
CA ILE A 513 -3.80 -1.44 11.06
C ILE A 513 -2.60 -0.99 11.92
N LYS A 514 -2.36 -1.68 13.03
CA LYS A 514 -1.13 -1.56 13.82
C LYS A 514 -0.03 -2.24 13.02
N GLY A 515 0.80 -1.43 12.35
CA GLY A 515 1.90 -1.92 11.53
C GLY A 515 3.24 -1.85 12.21
N LEU A 516 4.29 -2.00 11.40
CA LEU A 516 5.67 -1.78 11.79
C LEU A 516 5.87 -0.32 12.22
N ASP A 517 6.81 -0.09 13.13
CA ASP A 517 7.26 1.25 13.49
C ASP A 517 7.81 1.99 12.26
N ASP A 518 7.93 3.31 12.35
CA ASP A 518 8.54 4.10 11.26
C ASP A 518 10.06 3.88 11.24
N TYR A 519 10.65 4.08 10.05
CA TYR A 519 12.09 4.00 9.86
C TYR A 519 12.81 4.98 10.79
N VAL A 520 13.81 4.47 11.51
CA VAL A 520 14.72 5.29 12.31
C VAL A 520 15.99 5.55 11.49
N PRO A 521 16.22 6.79 11.02
CA PRO A 521 17.43 7.13 10.27
C PRO A 521 18.71 6.77 11.01
N GLN A 522 19.75 6.43 10.26
CA GLN A 522 21.06 6.23 10.86
C GLN A 522 21.53 7.53 11.53
N GLU A 523 22.11 7.42 12.71
CA GLU A 523 22.86 8.55 13.30
C GLU A 523 24.04 8.90 12.41
N ASP A 524 24.51 10.15 12.45
CA ASP A 524 25.73 10.54 11.75
C ASP A 524 26.89 9.63 12.18
N PHE A 525 27.65 9.09 11.23
CA PHE A 525 28.80 8.27 11.55
C PHE A 525 29.92 9.13 12.17
N PHE A 526 30.13 10.34 11.62
CA PHE A 526 31.09 11.32 12.11
C PHE A 526 30.41 12.29 13.09
N ASP A 527 29.81 11.73 14.13
CA ASP A 527 29.08 12.49 15.14
C ASP A 527 29.97 13.37 16.01
N ASP A 528 29.35 14.22 16.84
CA ASP A 528 30.07 15.20 17.64
C ASP A 528 31.07 14.54 18.61
N ALA A 529 30.73 13.37 19.18
CA ALA A 529 31.63 12.60 20.05
C ALA A 529 32.85 12.03 19.29
N MET A 530 32.67 11.54 18.06
CA MET A 530 33.79 11.15 17.20
C MET A 530 34.66 12.36 16.84
N MET A 531 34.04 13.46 16.42
CA MET A 531 34.76 14.68 16.04
C MET A 531 35.54 15.29 17.20
N GLU A 532 35.04 15.20 18.44
CA GLU A 532 35.75 15.62 19.64
C GLU A 532 37.00 14.77 19.87
N ARG A 533 36.90 13.43 19.79
CA ARG A 533 38.08 12.53 19.86
C ARG A 533 39.15 12.90 18.82
N ILE A 534 38.74 13.20 17.59
CA ILE A 534 39.65 13.58 16.50
C ILE A 534 40.31 14.93 16.77
N LYS A 535 39.55 15.91 17.28
CA LYS A 535 40.09 17.23 17.64
C LYS A 535 41.11 17.12 18.78
N GLU A 536 40.82 16.32 19.80
CA GLU A 536 41.73 16.05 20.90
C GLU A 536 43.00 15.34 20.45
N ALA A 537 42.86 14.36 19.53
CA ALA A 537 43.99 13.61 19.00
C ALA A 537 45.05 14.51 18.35
N GLY A 538 44.63 15.54 17.61
CA GLY A 538 45.53 16.48 16.94
C GLY A 538 45.88 17.75 17.72
N LYS A 539 45.46 17.90 18.98
CA LYS A 539 45.60 19.16 19.76
C LYS A 539 47.05 19.65 19.89
N ASN A 540 48.02 18.73 19.89
CA ASN A 540 49.44 19.02 20.04
C ASN A 540 50.25 18.71 18.77
N ASP A 541 49.59 18.38 17.67
CA ASP A 541 50.22 17.92 16.44
C ASP A 541 50.14 19.03 15.39
N THR A 542 51.20 19.24 14.61
CA THR A 542 51.23 20.27 13.55
C THR A 542 50.26 19.95 12.41
N ILE A 543 50.03 18.65 12.17
CA ILE A 543 49.08 18.12 11.20
C ILE A 543 48.24 17.06 11.91
N ASN A 544 46.92 17.25 11.95
CA ASN A 544 46.02 16.25 12.51
C ASN A 544 45.77 15.12 11.49
N ARG A 545 46.65 14.11 11.47
CA ARG A 545 46.52 12.95 10.56
C ARG A 545 45.25 12.13 10.81
N ALA A 546 44.77 12.07 12.06
CA ALA A 546 43.53 11.38 12.39
C ALA A 546 42.28 12.01 11.73
N ALA A 547 42.38 13.24 11.21
CA ALA A 547 41.31 13.92 10.48
C ALA A 547 41.40 13.80 8.95
N ARG A 548 42.46 13.18 8.40
CA ARG A 548 42.80 13.28 6.97
C ARG A 548 41.72 12.74 6.03
N ASN A 549 41.20 11.56 6.31
CA ASN A 549 40.17 10.90 5.49
C ASN A 549 38.75 11.10 6.02
N ILE A 550 38.55 12.03 6.95
CA ILE A 550 37.21 12.40 7.36
C ILE A 550 36.62 13.25 6.25
N PRO A 551 35.42 12.90 5.72
CA PRO A 551 34.73 13.74 4.79
C PRO A 551 34.60 15.14 5.40
N LYS A 552 35.00 16.18 4.66
CA LYS A 552 34.69 17.55 5.07
C LYS A 552 33.19 17.59 5.28
N LYS A 553 32.76 17.89 6.51
CA LYS A 553 31.34 18.08 6.83
C LYS A 553 30.84 19.07 5.79
N GLU A 554 29.97 18.64 4.87
CA GLU A 554 29.21 19.59 4.09
C GLU A 554 28.63 20.56 5.13
N PRO A 555 28.82 21.89 4.96
CA PRO A 555 28.34 22.83 5.94
C PRO A 555 26.89 22.45 6.20
N LYS A 556 26.56 22.12 7.45
CA LYS A 556 25.20 21.75 7.82
C LYS A 556 24.39 22.99 7.50
N LEU A 557 23.76 23.00 6.32
CA LEU A 557 23.12 24.17 5.75
C LEU A 557 22.07 24.57 6.78
N THR A 558 22.40 25.62 7.53
CA THR A 558 21.63 25.96 8.71
C THR A 558 20.42 26.70 8.19
N ASN A 559 19.24 26.20 8.51
CA ASN A 559 18.01 26.87 8.14
C ASN A 559 18.03 28.27 8.78
N LEU A 560 18.05 29.28 7.92
CA LEU A 560 18.09 30.69 8.30
C LEU A 560 16.73 31.18 8.81
N LEU A 561 15.66 30.40 8.61
CA LEU A 561 14.34 30.63 9.19
C LEU A 561 14.28 30.09 10.62
N LYS A 562 13.87 30.95 11.55
CA LYS A 562 13.47 30.58 12.91
C LYS A 562 12.08 29.97 12.90
N SER A 563 11.78 29.15 13.90
CA SER A 563 10.47 28.51 14.07
C SER A 563 9.95 27.84 12.79
N ASN A 564 10.85 27.17 12.05
CA ASN A 564 10.56 26.59 10.74
C ASN A 564 9.59 25.40 10.75
N THR A 565 9.12 24.99 11.93
CA THR A 565 8.11 23.93 12.10
C THR A 565 6.84 24.44 12.76
N ASP A 566 6.76 25.75 13.04
CA ASP A 566 5.60 26.38 13.65
C ASP A 566 5.31 27.73 12.99
N PHE A 567 4.36 27.74 12.06
CA PHE A 567 3.91 28.97 11.43
C PHE A 567 3.13 29.87 12.40
N LEU A 568 2.68 29.41 13.57
CA LEU A 568 2.01 30.27 14.57
C LEU A 568 2.97 31.20 15.29
N SER A 569 4.25 30.84 15.37
CA SER A 569 5.30 31.64 15.99
C SER A 569 5.29 33.11 15.54
N SER A 570 5.65 34.01 16.45
CA SER A 570 5.81 35.44 16.19
C SER A 570 6.93 35.77 15.21
N ASP A 571 7.83 34.81 14.93
CA ASP A 571 8.85 34.95 13.88
C ASP A 571 8.24 35.08 12.48
N TRP A 572 7.03 34.54 12.28
CA TRP A 572 6.27 34.66 11.04
C TRP A 572 5.31 35.84 11.13
N PHE A 573 5.57 36.89 10.35
CA PHE A 573 4.61 37.95 10.12
C PHE A 573 3.47 37.43 9.25
N LYS A 574 2.23 37.72 9.64
CA LYS A 574 1.00 37.23 9.00
C LYS A 574 0.11 38.41 8.70
N LYS A 575 -0.46 38.45 7.50
CA LYS A 575 -1.48 39.44 7.15
C LYS A 575 -2.54 38.79 6.28
N ASP A 576 -3.80 39.05 6.60
CA ASP A 576 -4.98 38.56 5.86
C ASP A 576 -4.99 37.02 5.67
N VAL A 577 -4.32 36.29 6.58
CA VAL A 577 -4.23 34.82 6.60
C VAL A 577 -4.41 34.29 8.01
N ILE A 578 -5.19 33.23 8.14
CA ILE A 578 -5.42 32.49 9.38
C ILE A 578 -4.53 31.24 9.34
N VAL A 579 -3.78 31.01 10.43
CA VAL A 579 -2.94 29.82 10.61
C VAL A 579 -3.58 28.97 11.70
N SER A 580 -3.85 27.70 11.39
CA SER A 580 -4.40 26.74 12.35
C SER A 580 -3.35 25.66 12.68
N SER A 581 -3.11 25.41 13.98
CA SER A 581 -2.30 24.27 14.44
C SER A 581 -3.08 22.96 14.34
N ASN A 582 -2.37 21.87 14.02
CA ASN A 582 -2.85 20.47 14.15
C ASN A 582 -3.94 20.00 13.18
N SER A 583 -3.94 20.44 11.92
CA SER A 583 -4.95 19.96 10.95
C SER A 583 -4.50 18.80 10.04
N SER A 584 -3.22 18.40 10.08
CA SER A 584 -2.74 17.20 9.38
C SER A 584 -1.35 16.71 9.81
N ILE A 585 -1.12 15.41 9.60
CA ILE A 585 0.19 14.76 9.72
C ILE A 585 1.16 15.39 8.70
N SER A 586 2.33 15.82 9.17
CA SER A 586 3.43 16.36 8.35
C SER A 586 3.92 15.36 7.31
N PHE A 587 4.71 15.81 6.33
CA PHE A 587 5.31 14.91 5.33
C PHE A 587 6.12 13.77 5.98
N ASP A 588 6.95 14.10 6.97
CA ASP A 588 7.77 13.14 7.72
C ASP A 588 6.97 12.34 8.76
N LYS A 589 5.69 12.65 8.94
CA LYS A 589 4.75 12.01 9.88
C LYS A 589 5.14 12.06 11.36
N THR A 590 6.15 12.85 11.72
CA THR A 590 6.61 13.02 13.11
C THR A 590 6.04 14.27 13.80
N LYS A 591 5.45 15.19 13.04
CA LYS A 591 4.93 16.49 13.49
C LYS A 591 3.58 16.83 12.85
N THR A 592 3.02 17.97 13.23
CA THR A 592 1.79 18.53 12.65
C THR A 592 2.13 19.61 11.63
N ALA A 593 1.54 19.55 10.43
CA ALA A 593 1.58 20.65 9.47
C ALA A 593 0.56 21.74 9.85
N ASN A 594 0.87 22.99 9.52
CA ASN A 594 -0.07 24.09 9.67
C ASN A 594 -0.95 24.20 8.43
N GLU A 595 -2.20 24.58 8.65
CA GLU A 595 -3.14 24.95 7.59
C GLU A 595 -3.28 26.46 7.53
N LEU A 596 -3.26 26.97 6.30
CA LEU A 596 -3.32 28.39 5.99
C LEU A 596 -4.58 28.64 5.18
N SER A 597 -5.40 29.58 5.64
CA SER A 597 -6.64 29.98 4.99
C SER A 597 -6.67 31.50 4.84
N GLY A 598 -6.97 31.98 3.63
CA GLY A 598 -7.10 33.42 3.38
C GLY A 598 -8.37 33.99 4.01
N VAL A 599 -8.38 35.31 4.25
CA VAL A 599 -9.57 36.03 4.72
C VAL A 599 -10.32 36.64 3.54
N ALA A 600 -11.66 36.61 3.58
CA ALA A 600 -12.60 36.75 2.45
C ALA A 600 -12.53 38.00 1.54
N SER A 601 -11.54 38.89 1.68
CA SER A 601 -11.44 40.10 0.86
C SER A 601 -10.03 40.50 0.39
N LYS A 602 -8.95 39.78 0.75
CA LYS A 602 -7.57 40.13 0.37
C LYS A 602 -6.67 38.89 0.21
N ASN A 603 -5.59 39.03 -0.56
CA ASN A 603 -4.56 37.99 -0.69
C ASN A 603 -3.76 37.90 0.61
N GLY A 604 -3.91 36.80 1.33
CA GLY A 604 -3.17 36.51 2.54
C GLY A 604 -1.70 36.21 2.26
N TYR A 605 -0.82 36.60 3.19
CA TYR A 605 0.59 36.23 3.11
C TYR A 605 1.23 36.01 4.48
N LEU A 606 2.27 35.17 4.47
CA LEU A 606 3.20 34.98 5.57
C LEU A 606 4.61 35.30 5.10
N LEU A 607 5.40 35.94 5.96
CA LEU A 607 6.82 36.18 5.68
C LEU A 607 7.68 36.09 6.93
N GLN A 608 8.96 35.80 6.72
CA GLN A 608 9.97 35.87 7.76
C GLN A 608 11.23 36.56 7.20
N LYS A 609 11.68 37.58 7.92
CA LYS A 609 12.89 38.34 7.60
C LYS A 609 14.12 37.62 8.14
N VAL A 610 15.19 37.62 7.36
CA VAL A 610 16.46 36.96 7.68
C VAL A 610 17.56 38.01 7.63
N ALA A 611 18.48 38.00 8.62
CA ALA A 611 19.58 38.97 8.71
C ALA A 611 20.71 38.67 7.72
N LYS A 612 20.40 38.68 6.41
CA LYS A 612 21.31 38.39 5.30
C LYS A 612 21.15 39.44 4.21
N THR A 613 22.24 40.11 3.86
CA THR A 613 22.26 41.21 2.88
C THR A 613 22.91 40.85 1.55
N GLN A 614 23.58 39.71 1.44
CA GLN A 614 24.20 39.20 0.22
C GLN A 614 24.33 37.68 0.30
N GLY A 615 24.43 37.00 -0.86
CA GLY A 615 24.72 35.55 -0.94
C GLY A 615 23.85 34.80 -1.95
N ASN A 616 24.11 33.51 -2.08
CA ASN A 616 23.29 32.58 -2.85
C ASN A 616 22.34 31.86 -1.92
N PHE A 617 21.04 31.86 -2.20
CA PHE A 617 20.05 31.31 -1.30
C PHE A 617 19.13 30.33 -2.00
N LYS A 618 18.74 29.28 -1.27
CA LYS A 618 17.67 28.36 -1.66
C LYS A 618 16.56 28.38 -0.63
N PHE A 619 15.35 28.69 -1.07
CA PHE A 619 14.13 28.52 -0.27
C PHE A 619 13.39 27.29 -0.74
N SER A 620 13.02 26.40 0.18
CA SER A 620 12.19 25.24 -0.09
C SER A 620 11.09 25.06 0.95
N ILE A 621 9.96 24.49 0.54
CA ILE A 621 8.81 24.26 1.43
C ILE A 621 7.96 23.11 0.89
N TRP A 622 7.40 22.31 1.79
CA TRP A 622 6.40 21.30 1.42
C TRP A 622 5.01 21.93 1.44
N LEU A 623 4.26 21.71 0.36
CA LEU A 623 2.92 22.25 0.18
C LEU A 623 1.98 21.17 -0.35
N LYS A 624 0.72 21.20 0.09
CA LYS A 624 -0.39 20.43 -0.50
C LYS A 624 -1.71 21.16 -0.33
N GLY A 625 -2.68 20.81 -1.16
CA GLY A 625 -4.07 21.22 -1.05
C GLY A 625 -4.67 21.64 -2.38
N LYS A 626 -5.42 22.74 -2.41
CA LYS A 626 -6.12 23.25 -3.61
C LYS A 626 -6.05 24.78 -3.60
N GLY A 627 -5.51 25.37 -4.66
CA GLY A 627 -5.33 26.80 -4.80
C GLY A 627 -4.14 27.14 -5.70
N LEU A 628 -3.98 28.42 -6.00
CA LEU A 628 -2.81 28.99 -6.68
C LEU A 628 -2.09 29.87 -5.68
N ILE A 629 -0.92 29.42 -5.22
CA ILE A 629 -0.12 30.12 -4.21
C ILE A 629 1.22 30.55 -4.81
N ARG A 630 1.88 31.51 -4.17
CA ARG A 630 3.18 31.99 -4.59
C ARG A 630 4.20 31.85 -3.48
N ILE A 631 5.37 31.31 -3.81
CA ILE A 631 6.57 31.42 -2.96
C ILE A 631 7.54 32.41 -3.56
N ALA A 632 8.17 33.23 -2.72
CA ALA A 632 9.14 34.22 -3.17
C ALA A 632 10.29 34.44 -2.19
N LEU A 633 11.44 34.79 -2.74
CA LEU A 633 12.57 35.40 -2.04
C LEU A 633 12.60 36.88 -2.42
N GLN A 634 12.43 37.73 -1.42
CA GLN A 634 12.21 39.17 -1.61
C GLN A 634 13.13 40.00 -0.73
N GLU A 635 13.30 41.25 -1.13
CA GLU A 635 13.92 42.29 -0.32
C GLU A 635 13.03 42.68 0.86
N ALA A 636 13.63 42.86 2.03
CA ALA A 636 12.98 43.36 3.24
C ALA A 636 13.13 44.88 3.38
N SER A 637 12.95 45.60 2.27
CA SER A 637 12.87 47.06 2.14
C SER A 637 11.43 47.47 1.77
N ASN A 638 11.20 48.75 1.43
CA ASN A 638 9.89 49.25 1.00
C ASN A 638 9.56 49.00 -0.48
N ASP A 639 10.55 48.63 -1.32
CA ASP A 639 10.35 48.39 -2.76
C ASP A 639 9.96 46.93 -3.07
N TYR A 640 10.19 46.01 -2.12
CA TYR A 640 9.83 44.60 -2.21
C TYR A 640 10.37 43.88 -3.46
N THR A 641 11.57 44.25 -3.90
CA THR A 641 12.24 43.60 -5.05
C THR A 641 12.21 42.08 -4.91
N ASN A 642 11.77 41.39 -5.96
CA ASN A 642 11.75 39.92 -5.99
C ASN A 642 13.03 39.38 -6.61
N TYR A 643 13.79 38.58 -5.85
CA TYR A 643 14.98 37.90 -6.35
C TYR A 643 14.64 36.54 -6.98
N ALA A 644 13.60 35.87 -6.48
CA ALA A 644 13.04 34.67 -7.10
C ALA A 644 11.56 34.53 -6.73
N ILE A 645 10.75 34.07 -7.68
CA ILE A 645 9.32 33.84 -7.50
C ILE A 645 8.94 32.53 -8.18
N LYS A 646 8.01 31.79 -7.58
CA LYS A 646 7.36 30.65 -8.24
C LYS A 646 5.88 30.61 -7.89
N ASP A 647 5.05 30.64 -8.93
CA ASP A 647 3.62 30.41 -8.85
C ASP A 647 3.36 28.89 -8.86
N ILE A 648 2.54 28.43 -7.91
CA ILE A 648 2.35 27.02 -7.60
C ILE A 648 0.86 26.70 -7.61
N LYS A 649 0.47 25.79 -8.51
CA LYS A 649 -0.83 25.11 -8.45
C LYS A 649 -0.73 23.92 -7.49
N LEU A 650 -1.45 24.00 -6.38
CA LEU A 650 -1.43 22.97 -5.35
C LEU A 650 -2.05 21.64 -5.82
N THR A 651 -1.47 20.54 -5.36
CA THR A 651 -1.95 19.17 -5.60
C THR A 651 -2.44 18.53 -4.30
N LYS A 652 -3.19 17.43 -4.39
CA LYS A 652 -3.68 16.70 -3.21
C LYS A 652 -2.55 16.02 -2.42
N GLU A 653 -1.37 15.87 -3.01
CA GLU A 653 -0.20 15.21 -2.42
C GLU A 653 0.83 16.23 -1.93
N TRP A 654 1.63 15.86 -0.93
CA TRP A 654 2.75 16.69 -0.49
C TRP A 654 3.79 16.79 -1.60
N THR A 655 4.02 18.00 -2.08
CA THR A 655 5.06 18.29 -3.07
C THR A 655 6.06 19.28 -2.48
N ARG A 656 7.36 19.02 -2.62
CA ARG A 656 8.42 19.95 -2.23
C ARG A 656 8.64 20.95 -3.37
N TYR A 657 8.50 22.22 -3.07
CA TYR A 657 8.80 23.31 -4.00
C TYR A 657 10.05 24.04 -3.56
N GLU A 658 10.85 24.46 -4.54
CA GLU A 658 12.08 25.21 -4.31
C GLU A 658 12.26 26.35 -5.30
N ILE A 659 12.94 27.39 -4.84
CA ILE A 659 13.42 28.54 -5.62
C ILE A 659 14.83 28.90 -5.14
N ASN A 660 15.68 29.34 -6.07
CA ASN A 660 17.03 29.80 -5.79
C ASN A 660 17.16 31.27 -6.20
N CYS A 661 17.94 32.05 -5.47
CA CYS A 661 18.28 33.41 -5.88
C CYS A 661 19.74 33.75 -5.55
N ILE A 662 20.26 34.74 -6.27
CA ILE A 662 21.50 35.45 -5.94
C ILE A 662 21.08 36.82 -5.43
N LYS A 663 21.52 37.20 -4.23
CA LYS A 663 21.29 38.52 -3.66
C LYS A 663 22.61 39.27 -3.62
N GLU A 664 22.68 40.37 -4.36
CA GLU A 664 23.79 41.31 -4.31
C GLU A 664 23.72 42.18 -3.04
N ASN A 665 24.86 42.70 -2.58
CA ASN A 665 24.93 43.50 -1.37
C ASN A 665 24.37 44.91 -1.58
N ASP A 666 23.09 45.06 -1.30
CA ASP A 666 22.34 46.32 -1.36
C ASP A 666 22.08 46.94 0.04
N GLY A 667 22.63 46.32 1.10
CA GLY A 667 22.43 46.73 2.49
C GLY A 667 21.07 46.35 3.09
N ASN A 668 20.14 45.80 2.30
CA ASN A 668 18.83 45.37 2.75
C ASN A 668 18.80 43.86 3.03
N ASN A 669 17.93 43.46 3.96
CA ASN A 669 17.82 42.07 4.39
C ASN A 669 16.97 41.25 3.42
N LEU A 670 17.19 39.94 3.37
CA LEU A 670 16.35 38.98 2.64
C LEU A 670 15.11 38.59 3.46
N ARG A 671 14.01 38.26 2.80
CA ARG A 671 12.85 37.58 3.41
C ARG A 671 12.31 36.45 2.53
N ALA A 672 11.83 35.39 3.18
CA ALA A 672 11.07 34.33 2.53
C ALA A 672 9.57 34.64 2.67
N VAL A 673 8.82 34.50 1.58
CA VAL A 673 7.41 34.89 1.51
C VAL A 673 6.58 33.75 0.90
N LEU A 674 5.44 33.50 1.53
CA LEU A 674 4.34 32.69 0.99
C LEU A 674 3.13 33.60 0.86
N SER A 675 2.64 33.85 -0.35
CA SER A 675 1.59 34.81 -0.66
C SER A 675 0.51 34.24 -1.57
N ASP A 676 -0.47 35.09 -1.88
CA ASP A 676 -1.60 34.76 -2.75
C ASP A 676 -2.48 33.64 -2.17
N ILE A 677 -2.63 33.63 -0.83
CA ILE A 677 -3.51 32.69 -0.12
C ILE A 677 -4.91 33.28 -0.08
N HIS A 678 -5.84 32.72 -0.85
CA HIS A 678 -7.23 33.16 -0.91
C HIS A 678 -8.13 32.42 0.09
N SER A 679 -9.31 32.98 0.37
CA SER A 679 -10.30 32.35 1.27
C SER A 679 -10.90 31.05 0.73
N SER A 680 -10.88 30.86 -0.59
CA SER A 680 -11.27 29.61 -1.25
C SER A 680 -10.17 28.55 -1.28
N ASP A 681 -8.95 28.91 -0.90
CA ASP A 681 -7.81 28.00 -0.96
C ASP A 681 -7.74 27.13 0.29
N PHE A 682 -7.32 25.90 0.06
CA PHE A 682 -6.99 24.96 1.10
C PHE A 682 -5.49 24.71 1.01
N VAL A 683 -4.70 25.30 1.90
CA VAL A 683 -3.24 25.23 1.84
C VAL A 683 -2.71 24.59 3.12
N LYS A 684 -1.94 23.52 2.97
CA LYS A 684 -1.18 22.90 4.05
C LYS A 684 0.30 23.08 3.76
N ALA A 685 1.02 23.64 4.74
CA ALA A 685 2.42 24.02 4.62
C ALA A 685 3.26 23.34 5.70
N TRP A 686 4.45 22.86 5.33
CA TRP A 686 5.36 22.20 6.26
C TRP A 686 6.83 22.38 5.91
N GLY A 687 7.67 22.46 6.95
CA GLY A 687 9.13 22.46 6.85
C GLY A 687 9.73 23.49 5.89
N PRO A 688 9.35 24.78 5.93
CA PRO A 688 10.06 25.82 5.20
C PRO A 688 11.55 25.82 5.58
N GLU A 689 12.41 25.87 4.57
CA GLU A 689 13.85 25.86 4.72
C GLU A 689 14.46 26.92 3.82
N LEU A 690 15.13 27.91 4.42
CA LEU A 690 15.96 28.88 3.70
C LEU A 690 17.42 28.63 4.07
N ILE A 691 18.24 28.29 3.09
CA ILE A 691 19.66 28.02 3.29
C ILE A 691 20.51 28.87 2.36
N GLU A 692 21.71 29.19 2.79
CA GLU A 692 22.73 29.86 1.99
C GLU A 692 23.60 28.78 1.31
N LEU A 693 23.62 28.75 -0.03
CA LEU A 693 24.24 27.71 -0.85
C LEU A 693 25.76 27.87 -1.00
#